data_AF-A0A6A1UKU7-F1
#
_entry.id   AF-A0A6A1UKU7-F1
#
_cell.length_a   1.000
_cell.length_b   1.000
_cell.length_c   1.000
_cell.angle_alpha   90.00
_cell.angle_beta   90.00
_cell.angle_gamma   90.00
#
_symmetry.space_group_name_H-M   'P 1'
#
loop_
_entity.id
_entity.type
_entity.pdbx_description
1 polymer ?
#
loop_
_entity_poly.entity_id
_entity_poly.type
_entity_poly.pdbx_seq_one_letter_code
_entity_poly.pdbx_strand_id
1 'polypeptide(L)'
;MVLLQLPPIFGFSQYPLVSPLVQGRGKAESRNLRLMAQSIPSRTQKIMESISVSGEVGGAGGAYSYNALKRLDQLWSSICSAQTVVQEPRQVVSCVQDTFRHSEGNEKALDAFDVLVCGGTLGIFIATALSSKGLRVGIVERNTLKGREQEWNISRKELLELVEAGVLVADDIEQVTAVKFNPNRCGFEGKGEIWVEDILNLGVSPAKLIEIVKRRFVTLGGVIFEGSNVSSICIYEDAAVLQLAEGNILSSSLLIDAMGNFSPVVKQVTFALLVSVVPSRLFKPSWWPTKLSFTLATVWLEVPLTGLNYVLQMRCGRKPDGVCLVVGSCARGFKYNSSSDVIYSSSSVKKVGTSEAQYFWEAFPAGSGPMDRTTYMFTYVDPQPGSPKLEELLEEYWDLMPHYQGVSLKDLEILRVIYGIFPTYRDRLCKNEALTVFRGMGDYLKWNYSCTSINYGYVLFDSDTLQFLVNRVDSPLPAAFNRVLQFGDASGIQSPVSFGGFGSLTRHLQRLTTGIYDAISGNFLDSYNLSLLNPYMPNLSASWLFQRAMSAKQQSNVSPDFINELLHANFQSMQRLGDPVLRPFLQDVVQFVPLAKTLGLVMLTKPQLLPSIFKQVGVPVLLDWSGHFFMLGCYTLLSSFADPIIRPFLSSLPSKMNYEWKRRLEAWKYGAGLDYEL
;
A
#
# COMPACT_ATOMS: atom_id res chain seq x y z
N MET A 1 81.60 -16.51 11.17
CA MET A 1 81.69 -15.08 10.81
C MET A 1 80.59 -14.36 11.57
N VAL A 2 80.70 -14.21 12.89
CA VAL A 2 81.45 -13.13 13.61
C VAL A 2 80.72 -11.80 13.41
N LEU A 3 79.72 -11.50 14.26
CA LEU A 3 79.81 -10.70 15.52
C LEU A 3 79.71 -9.19 15.20
N LEU A 4 79.15 -8.25 15.96
CA LEU A 4 78.37 -8.12 17.21
C LEU A 4 78.13 -6.57 17.33
N GLN A 5 77.23 -6.13 18.23
CA GLN A 5 77.27 -4.83 18.97
C GLN A 5 76.73 -3.50 18.35
N LEU A 6 75.61 -3.04 18.93
CA LEU A 6 75.39 -1.86 19.80
C LEU A 6 75.74 -0.40 19.33
N PRO A 7 75.00 0.62 19.88
CA PRO A 7 74.82 2.01 19.40
C PRO A 7 75.85 2.99 20.04
N PRO A 8 75.94 4.32 19.73
CA PRO A 8 75.06 5.40 20.30
C PRO A 8 74.94 6.70 19.42
N ILE A 9 73.91 7.54 19.61
CA ILE A 9 73.85 8.87 20.30
C ILE A 9 74.82 9.98 19.82
N PHE A 10 74.23 11.19 19.68
CA PHE A 10 74.77 12.57 19.76
C PHE A 10 75.24 13.28 18.47
N GLY A 11 74.78 14.53 18.29
CA GLY A 11 75.61 15.53 17.60
C GLY A 11 74.90 16.69 16.91
N PHE A 12 74.32 17.60 17.71
CA PHE A 12 73.97 19.01 17.43
C PHE A 12 74.73 19.78 16.33
N SER A 13 73.99 20.63 15.58
CA SER A 13 74.31 22.03 15.22
C SER A 13 73.32 22.52 14.16
N GLN A 14 72.79 23.74 14.10
CA GLN A 14 73.10 25.01 14.75
C GLN A 14 71.84 25.90 14.61
N TYR A 15 71.52 26.66 15.66
CA TYR A 15 70.57 27.78 15.61
C TYR A 15 71.17 28.98 14.84
N PRO A 16 70.32 29.94 14.44
CA PRO A 16 70.52 31.26 15.05
C PRO A 16 69.24 31.93 15.58
N LEU A 17 69.43 32.58 16.74
CA LEU A 17 68.85 33.83 17.29
C LEU A 17 67.32 34.08 17.35
N VAL A 18 66.75 33.90 18.56
CA VAL A 18 66.20 34.95 19.50
C VAL A 18 65.51 36.17 18.86
N SER A 19 64.29 36.68 19.15
CA SER A 19 63.15 36.52 20.11
C SER A 19 62.09 37.62 19.75
N PRO A 20 60.92 37.87 20.43
CA PRO A 20 60.18 37.12 21.46
C PRO A 20 58.62 37.01 21.29
N LEU A 21 58.06 36.02 22.01
CA LEU A 21 56.78 35.98 22.78
C LEU A 21 55.42 36.33 22.12
N VAL A 22 54.50 35.34 22.10
CA VAL A 22 53.23 35.32 22.87
C VAL A 22 52.71 33.87 23.00
N GLN A 23 52.27 33.51 24.21
CA GLN A 23 51.78 32.20 24.65
C GLN A 23 50.43 31.80 24.01
N GLY A 24 50.28 30.51 23.70
CA GLY A 24 48.99 29.87 23.47
C GLY A 24 49.05 28.37 23.75
N ARG A 25 48.45 27.94 24.88
CA ARG A 25 48.31 26.53 25.30
C ARG A 25 47.45 25.74 24.30
N GLY A 26 47.99 24.70 23.69
CA GLY A 26 47.24 23.70 22.91
C GLY A 26 47.49 22.29 23.46
N LYS A 27 46.46 21.67 24.04
CA LYS A 27 46.46 20.29 24.52
C LYS A 27 46.68 19.31 23.35
N ALA A 28 47.61 18.38 23.50
CA ALA A 28 47.74 17.24 22.60
C ALA A 28 46.70 16.17 22.98
N GLU A 29 45.72 15.94 22.12
CA GLU A 29 44.80 14.80 22.23
C GLU A 29 45.35 13.60 21.46
N SER A 30 45.45 12.48 22.18
CA SER A 30 45.76 11.15 21.71
C SER A 30 44.77 10.69 20.64
N ARG A 31 45.26 10.42 19.42
CA ARG A 31 44.49 9.73 18.37
C ARG A 31 44.43 8.24 18.68
N ASN A 32 43.34 7.82 19.34
CA ASN A 32 42.93 6.42 19.39
C ASN A 32 42.42 6.00 17.99
N LEU A 33 43.27 5.29 17.24
CA LEU A 33 42.86 4.53 16.05
C LEU A 33 42.00 3.35 16.50
N ARG A 34 40.67 3.52 16.48
CA ARG A 34 39.71 2.41 16.53
C ARG A 34 39.81 1.64 15.22
N LEU A 35 40.45 0.47 15.24
CA LEU A 35 40.24 -0.59 14.26
C LEU A 35 38.75 -0.96 14.28
N MET A 36 38.00 -0.54 13.27
CA MET A 36 36.66 -1.08 13.03
C MET A 36 36.83 -2.53 12.57
N ALA A 37 36.34 -3.48 13.38
CA ALA A 37 36.18 -4.86 12.95
C ALA A 37 35.29 -4.88 11.71
N GLN A 38 35.83 -5.26 10.55
CA GLN A 38 35.01 -5.49 9.35
C GLN A 38 34.10 -6.69 9.62
N SER A 39 32.80 -6.46 9.69
CA SER A 39 31.80 -7.52 9.86
C SER A 39 31.82 -8.46 8.66
N ILE A 40 31.81 -9.77 8.89
CA ILE A 40 31.69 -10.78 7.83
C ILE A 40 30.38 -10.53 7.07
N PRO A 41 30.40 -10.35 5.74
CA PRO A 41 29.19 -10.12 4.96
C PRO A 41 28.20 -11.28 5.09
N SER A 42 26.91 -10.96 5.26
CA SER A 42 25.82 -11.94 5.32
C SER A 42 25.71 -12.71 4.00
N ARG A 43 25.05 -13.89 4.00
CA ARG A 43 24.82 -14.63 2.75
C ARG A 43 23.95 -13.80 1.82
N THR A 44 22.93 -13.15 2.36
CA THR A 44 22.07 -12.21 1.63
C THR A 44 22.89 -11.11 0.96
N GLN A 45 23.83 -10.49 1.68
CA GLN A 45 24.71 -9.48 1.10
C GLN A 45 25.51 -10.03 -0.09
N LYS A 46 26.17 -11.18 0.08
CA LYS A 46 26.97 -11.81 -0.97
C LYS A 46 26.15 -12.16 -2.20
N ILE A 47 24.94 -12.71 -2.02
CA ILE A 47 24.03 -13.03 -3.11
C ILE A 47 23.62 -11.75 -3.85
N MET A 48 23.12 -10.74 -3.13
CA MET A 48 22.63 -9.52 -3.74
C MET A 48 23.73 -8.73 -4.48
N GLU A 49 24.96 -8.72 -3.95
CA GLU A 49 26.11 -8.08 -4.60
C GLU A 49 26.62 -8.86 -5.83
N SER A 50 26.28 -10.15 -5.94
CA SER A 50 26.66 -10.98 -7.10
C SER A 50 25.71 -10.86 -8.30
N ILE A 51 24.53 -10.25 -8.12
CA ILE A 51 23.52 -10.11 -9.17
C ILE A 51 23.87 -8.92 -10.08
N SER A 52 23.82 -9.14 -11.39
CA SER A 52 23.98 -8.05 -12.36
C SER A 52 22.73 -7.16 -12.38
N VAL A 53 22.86 -5.88 -11.99
CA VAL A 53 21.72 -4.96 -11.89
C VAL A 53 21.47 -4.29 -13.24
N SER A 54 20.32 -4.55 -13.86
CA SER A 54 19.78 -3.75 -14.97
C SER A 54 18.71 -2.79 -14.43
N GLY A 55 18.94 -1.47 -14.57
CA GLY A 55 18.03 -0.33 -14.38
C GLY A 55 16.84 -0.47 -13.40
N GLU A 56 16.88 0.26 -12.29
CA GLU A 56 15.74 0.39 -11.36
C GLU A 56 14.62 1.25 -11.98
N VAL A 57 13.37 0.83 -11.80
CA VAL A 57 12.17 1.64 -12.11
C VAL A 57 11.44 1.96 -10.81
N GLY A 58 11.05 3.22 -10.60
CA GLY A 58 10.35 3.63 -9.37
C GLY A 58 8.98 2.95 -9.20
N GLY A 59 8.62 2.59 -7.96
CA GLY A 59 7.33 1.97 -7.60
C GLY A 59 7.44 0.86 -6.54
N ALA A 60 6.31 0.27 -6.14
CA ALA A 60 6.29 -0.89 -5.25
C ALA A 60 6.93 -2.11 -5.96
N GLY A 61 8.17 -2.43 -5.56
CA GLY A 61 8.95 -3.52 -6.14
C GLY A 61 10.21 -3.10 -6.92
N GLY A 62 10.57 -1.81 -6.94
CA GLY A 62 11.60 -1.27 -7.84
C GLY A 62 13.07 -1.35 -7.39
N ALA A 63 13.33 -1.37 -6.07
CA ALA A 63 14.69 -1.35 -5.54
C ALA A 63 15.16 -2.75 -5.14
N TYR A 64 16.29 -3.19 -5.71
CA TYR A 64 16.86 -4.53 -5.52
C TYR A 64 18.21 -4.53 -4.80
N SER A 65 18.72 -3.36 -4.41
CA SER A 65 20.05 -3.24 -3.80
C SER A 65 20.06 -3.60 -2.31
N TYR A 66 21.17 -4.18 -1.85
CA TYR A 66 21.34 -4.48 -0.42
C TYR A 66 21.27 -3.22 0.47
N ASN A 67 21.73 -2.08 -0.04
CA ASN A 67 21.57 -0.80 0.66
C ASN A 67 20.11 -0.37 0.81
N ALA A 68 19.27 -0.65 -0.20
CA ALA A 68 17.83 -0.42 -0.12
C ALA A 68 17.17 -1.30 0.95
N LEU A 69 17.53 -2.59 1.01
CA LEU A 69 17.10 -3.51 2.08
C LEU A 69 17.43 -2.96 3.47
N LYS A 70 18.68 -2.50 3.69
CA LYS A 70 19.09 -1.94 5.00
C LYS A 70 18.33 -0.69 5.39
N ARG A 71 18.07 0.21 4.43
CA ARG A 71 17.22 1.39 4.68
C ARG A 71 15.81 0.98 5.10
N LEU A 72 15.25 -0.04 4.44
CA LEU A 72 13.92 -0.56 4.75
C LEU A 72 13.87 -1.25 6.14
N ASP A 73 14.91 -1.97 6.54
CA ASP A 73 15.00 -2.57 7.88
C ASP A 73 15.14 -1.55 9.01
N GLN A 74 15.95 -0.51 8.80
CA GLN A 74 16.07 0.61 9.75
C GLN A 74 14.71 1.28 9.95
N LEU A 75 14.01 1.46 8.84
CA LEU A 75 12.70 2.04 8.84
C LEU A 75 11.65 1.16 9.54
N TRP A 76 11.62 -0.12 9.23
CA TRP A 76 10.75 -1.08 9.89
C TRP A 76 10.98 -1.09 11.41
N SER A 77 12.26 -1.11 11.82
CA SER A 77 12.66 -1.01 13.22
C SER A 77 12.14 0.28 13.86
N SER A 78 12.20 1.39 13.15
CA SER A 78 11.64 2.67 13.59
C SER A 78 10.12 2.56 13.81
N ILE A 79 9.35 2.02 12.86
CA ILE A 79 7.89 1.81 12.98
C ILE A 79 7.56 0.91 14.19
N CYS A 80 8.33 -0.15 14.41
CA CYS A 80 8.14 -1.05 15.54
C CYS A 80 8.45 -0.41 16.89
N SER A 81 9.41 0.52 16.92
CA SER A 81 9.87 1.23 18.12
C SER A 81 9.15 2.56 18.39
N ALA A 82 8.40 3.08 17.41
CA ALA A 82 7.89 4.44 17.43
C ALA A 82 6.98 4.71 18.64
N GLN A 83 7.34 5.73 19.43
CA GLN A 83 6.39 6.52 20.21
C GLN A 83 5.72 7.49 19.24
N THR A 84 4.41 7.77 19.41
CA THR A 84 3.63 8.61 18.49
C THR A 84 4.31 9.96 18.27
N VAL A 85 4.99 10.15 17.14
CA VAL A 85 5.56 11.44 16.75
C VAL A 85 4.54 12.15 15.85
N VAL A 86 3.96 13.23 16.37
CA VAL A 86 3.06 14.09 15.60
C VAL A 86 3.92 15.08 14.83
N GLN A 87 4.13 14.82 13.54
CA GLN A 87 4.67 15.81 12.61
C GLN A 87 3.56 16.21 11.62
N GLU A 88 3.36 17.51 11.43
CA GLU A 88 2.35 18.00 10.48
C GLU A 88 2.76 17.61 9.05
N PRO A 89 1.87 16.97 8.26
CA PRO A 89 2.15 16.71 6.87
C PRO A 89 2.13 18.02 6.08
N ARG A 90 2.89 18.03 4.99
CA ARG A 90 2.83 19.10 3.99
C ARG A 90 1.38 19.27 3.50
N GLN A 91 0.89 20.50 3.51
CA GLN A 91 -0.37 20.84 2.85
C GLN A 91 -0.14 20.82 1.34
N VAL A 92 -0.74 19.84 0.67
CA VAL A 92 -0.69 19.67 -0.79
C VAL A 92 -2.01 20.05 -1.43
N VAL A 93 -3.15 19.85 -0.76
CA VAL A 93 -4.47 20.30 -1.22
C VAL A 93 -4.90 21.54 -0.43
N SER A 94 -5.29 22.60 -1.13
CA SER A 94 -5.92 23.79 -0.59
C SER A 94 -7.27 24.03 -1.24
N CYS A 95 -8.19 24.68 -0.52
CA CYS A 95 -9.52 25.04 -1.04
C CYS A 95 -9.63 26.56 -1.14
N VAL A 96 -10.16 27.06 -2.25
CA VAL A 96 -10.36 28.48 -2.53
C VAL A 96 -11.84 28.72 -2.79
N GLN A 97 -12.46 29.66 -2.06
CA GLN A 97 -13.85 30.08 -2.26
C GLN A 97 -13.94 31.12 -3.39
N ASP A 98 -13.55 30.69 -4.59
CA ASP A 98 -13.63 31.49 -5.80
C ASP A 98 -13.77 30.56 -7.01
N THR A 99 -14.05 31.15 -8.17
CA THR A 99 -14.08 30.45 -9.46
C THR A 99 -12.75 30.63 -10.18
N PHE A 100 -12.19 29.53 -10.68
CA PHE A 100 -10.93 29.56 -11.39
C PHE A 100 -11.02 30.39 -12.68
N ARG A 101 -12.16 30.35 -13.37
CA ARG A 101 -12.42 31.11 -14.60
C ARG A 101 -12.20 32.62 -14.47
N HIS A 102 -12.35 33.18 -13.26
CA HIS A 102 -12.16 34.60 -12.98
C HIS A 102 -10.79 34.93 -12.35
N SER A 103 -9.90 33.94 -12.22
CA SER A 103 -8.56 34.12 -11.66
C SER A 103 -7.50 34.41 -12.72
N GLU A 104 -6.46 35.17 -12.36
CA GLU A 104 -5.25 35.38 -13.21
C GLU A 104 -4.55 34.06 -13.60
N GLY A 105 -4.80 32.98 -12.86
CA GLY A 105 -4.26 31.65 -13.13
C GLY A 105 -4.85 30.98 -14.37
N ASN A 106 -6.05 31.39 -14.81
CA ASN A 106 -6.71 30.81 -15.99
C ASN A 106 -5.96 31.15 -17.29
N GLU A 107 -5.43 32.37 -17.42
CA GLU A 107 -4.62 32.78 -18.58
C GLU A 107 -3.26 32.06 -18.64
N LYS A 108 -2.80 31.51 -17.52
CA LYS A 108 -1.53 30.78 -17.38
C LYS A 108 -1.69 29.26 -17.43
N ALA A 109 -2.92 28.75 -17.46
CA ALA A 109 -3.17 27.32 -17.55
C ALA A 109 -2.77 26.81 -18.93
N LEU A 110 -1.87 25.83 -18.98
CA LEU A 110 -1.40 25.27 -20.24
C LEU A 110 -2.50 24.49 -20.96
N ASP A 111 -3.32 23.78 -20.19
CA ASP A 111 -4.39 22.94 -20.71
C ASP A 111 -5.53 22.76 -19.70
N ALA A 112 -6.72 22.49 -20.23
CA ALA A 112 -7.93 22.16 -19.50
C ALA A 112 -8.40 20.75 -19.84
N PHE A 113 -8.61 19.93 -18.82
CA PHE A 113 -9.01 18.53 -18.93
C PHE A 113 -10.38 18.30 -18.26
N ASP A 114 -11.08 17.25 -18.67
CA ASP A 114 -12.21 16.75 -17.86
C ASP A 114 -11.66 16.09 -16.60
N VAL A 115 -10.60 15.28 -16.78
CA VAL A 115 -9.95 14.53 -15.70
C VAL A 115 -8.43 14.63 -15.77
N LEU A 116 -7.80 14.92 -14.64
CA LEU A 116 -6.36 14.75 -14.46
C LEU A 116 -6.09 13.58 -13.51
N VAL A 117 -5.23 12.66 -13.92
CA VAL A 117 -4.80 11.50 -13.11
C VAL A 117 -3.37 11.71 -12.67
N CYS A 118 -3.14 11.81 -11.36
CA CYS A 118 -1.82 11.93 -10.77
C CYS A 118 -1.31 10.54 -10.38
N GLY A 119 -0.21 10.09 -10.97
CA GLY A 119 0.32 8.72 -10.84
C GLY A 119 -0.15 7.83 -11.99
N GLY A 120 0.76 7.46 -12.88
CA GLY A 120 0.46 6.82 -14.15
C GLY A 120 0.43 5.30 -14.10
N THR A 121 1.25 4.62 -13.27
CA THR A 121 1.43 3.16 -13.35
C THR A 121 0.12 2.37 -13.27
N LEU A 122 -0.70 2.62 -12.25
CA LEU A 122 -2.07 2.08 -12.16
C LEU A 122 -3.11 3.09 -12.66
N GLY A 123 -2.80 4.39 -12.66
CA GLY A 123 -3.73 5.43 -13.13
C GLY A 123 -4.03 5.35 -14.63
N ILE A 124 -3.14 4.75 -15.43
CA ILE A 124 -3.34 4.61 -16.87
C ILE A 124 -4.56 3.78 -17.24
N PHE A 125 -4.94 2.79 -16.41
CA PHE A 125 -6.12 1.96 -16.66
C PHE A 125 -7.41 2.77 -16.56
N ILE A 126 -7.58 3.55 -15.49
CA ILE A 126 -8.76 4.43 -15.34
C ILE A 126 -8.74 5.58 -16.34
N ALA A 127 -7.56 6.13 -16.63
CA ALA A 127 -7.42 7.19 -17.63
C ALA A 127 -7.87 6.70 -19.03
N THR A 128 -7.41 5.52 -19.43
CA THR A 128 -7.78 4.91 -20.72
C THR A 128 -9.27 4.57 -20.78
N ALA A 129 -9.83 4.01 -19.71
CA ALA A 129 -11.25 3.70 -19.64
C ALA A 129 -12.10 4.97 -19.77
N LEU A 130 -11.71 6.08 -19.13
CA LEU A 130 -12.39 7.37 -19.22
C LEU A 130 -12.23 8.02 -20.60
N SER A 131 -11.04 7.97 -21.20
CA SER A 131 -10.81 8.42 -22.58
C SER A 131 -11.63 7.62 -23.59
N SER A 132 -11.82 6.32 -23.37
CA SER A 132 -12.67 5.49 -24.23
C SER A 132 -14.15 5.90 -24.20
N LYS A 133 -14.58 6.59 -23.13
CA LYS A 133 -15.91 7.22 -23.00
C LYS A 133 -15.97 8.65 -23.56
N GLY A 134 -14.90 9.12 -24.19
CA GLY A 134 -14.84 10.43 -24.86
C GLY A 134 -14.44 11.60 -23.96
N LEU A 135 -13.97 11.35 -22.72
CA LEU A 135 -13.46 12.41 -21.84
C LEU A 135 -12.04 12.81 -22.23
N ARG A 136 -11.73 14.10 -22.13
CA ARG A 136 -10.36 14.62 -22.27
C ARG A 136 -9.60 14.36 -20.98
N VAL A 137 -8.67 13.40 -21.01
CA VAL A 137 -7.93 12.96 -19.83
C VAL A 137 -6.43 13.25 -19.97
N GLY A 138 -5.83 13.78 -18.91
CA GLY A 138 -4.38 13.93 -18.78
C GLY A 138 -3.82 13.05 -17.67
N ILE A 139 -2.60 12.52 -17.84
CA ILE A 139 -1.86 11.79 -16.81
C ILE A 139 -0.62 12.60 -16.43
N VAL A 140 -0.38 12.78 -15.14
CA VAL A 140 0.86 13.36 -14.60
C VAL A 140 1.63 12.25 -13.89
N GLU A 141 2.82 11.94 -14.39
CA GLU A 141 3.71 10.92 -13.85
C GLU A 141 5.08 11.53 -13.55
N ARG A 142 5.59 11.27 -12.34
CA ARG A 142 6.87 11.78 -11.86
C ARG A 142 8.02 11.21 -12.68
N ASN A 143 7.92 9.94 -13.06
CA ASN A 143 8.96 9.21 -13.77
C ASN A 143 8.55 8.96 -15.23
N THR A 144 9.27 8.08 -15.91
CA THR A 144 8.76 7.47 -17.14
C THR A 144 7.64 6.51 -16.78
N LEU A 145 6.50 6.63 -17.46
CA LEU A 145 5.37 5.72 -17.38
C LEU A 145 5.73 4.40 -18.05
N LYS A 146 6.30 3.49 -17.26
CA LYS A 146 6.72 2.16 -17.66
C LYS A 146 6.31 1.15 -16.59
N GLY A 147 5.85 -0.02 -17.02
CA GLY A 147 5.66 -1.14 -16.11
C GLY A 147 6.98 -1.77 -15.67
N ARG A 148 6.93 -2.37 -14.49
CA ARG A 148 8.06 -3.14 -13.92
C ARG A 148 8.28 -4.45 -14.67
N GLU A 149 9.47 -5.01 -14.51
CA GLU A 149 9.86 -6.31 -15.10
C GLU A 149 9.23 -7.51 -14.35
N GLN A 150 8.82 -7.32 -13.09
CA GLN A 150 8.17 -8.35 -12.29
C GLN A 150 6.71 -8.53 -12.68
N GLU A 151 6.30 -9.76 -12.95
CA GLU A 151 4.96 -10.12 -13.37
C GLU A 151 3.87 -9.78 -12.33
N TRP A 152 2.64 -9.65 -12.82
CA TRP A 152 1.43 -9.67 -12.01
C TRP A 152 0.67 -10.96 -12.29
N ASN A 153 0.39 -11.72 -11.24
CA ASN A 153 -0.45 -12.91 -11.34
C ASN A 153 -1.92 -12.49 -11.31
N ILE A 154 -2.69 -13.02 -12.25
CA ILE A 154 -4.11 -12.71 -12.41
C ILE A 154 -4.81 -13.88 -13.10
N SER A 155 -6.13 -13.96 -12.96
CA SER A 155 -6.93 -14.97 -13.67
C SER A 155 -7.43 -14.40 -15.01
N ARG A 156 -7.64 -15.26 -16.02
CA ARG A 156 -8.12 -14.81 -17.35
C ARG A 156 -9.38 -13.95 -17.27
N LYS A 157 -10.32 -14.34 -16.40
CA LYS A 157 -11.58 -13.63 -16.17
C LYS A 157 -11.34 -12.17 -15.76
N GLU A 158 -10.39 -11.91 -14.87
CA GLU A 158 -10.09 -10.57 -14.36
C GLU A 158 -9.41 -9.69 -15.44
N LEU A 159 -8.69 -10.29 -16.40
CA LEU A 159 -8.19 -9.56 -17.57
C LEU A 159 -9.28 -9.17 -18.56
N LEU A 160 -10.34 -9.98 -18.69
CA LEU A 160 -11.47 -9.65 -19.56
C LEU A 160 -12.21 -8.40 -19.08
N GLU A 161 -12.21 -8.11 -17.77
CA GLU A 161 -12.76 -6.86 -17.22
C GLU A 161 -12.07 -5.62 -17.83
N LEU A 162 -10.78 -5.70 -18.18
CA LEU A 162 -10.08 -4.61 -18.88
C LEU A 162 -10.55 -4.44 -20.33
N VAL A 163 -10.96 -5.53 -20.97
CA VAL A 163 -11.55 -5.49 -22.32
C VAL A 163 -12.94 -4.87 -22.26
N GLU A 164 -13.76 -5.27 -21.29
CA GLU A 164 -15.09 -4.70 -21.06
C GLU A 164 -15.06 -3.21 -20.70
N ALA A 165 -14.01 -2.77 -20.00
CA ALA A 165 -13.76 -1.36 -19.70
C ALA A 165 -13.17 -0.56 -20.89
N GLY A 166 -12.91 -1.22 -22.03
CA GLY A 166 -12.36 -0.59 -23.23
C GLY A 166 -10.87 -0.24 -23.12
N VAL A 167 -10.16 -0.78 -22.12
CA VAL A 167 -8.73 -0.54 -21.87
C VAL A 167 -7.84 -1.45 -22.71
N LEU A 168 -8.29 -2.67 -22.98
CA LEU A 168 -7.63 -3.63 -23.86
C LEU A 168 -8.58 -4.09 -24.97
N VAL A 169 -8.03 -4.70 -26.02
CA VAL A 169 -8.80 -5.59 -26.90
C VAL A 169 -8.49 -7.05 -26.58
N ALA A 170 -9.36 -7.99 -27.01
CA ALA A 170 -9.21 -9.40 -26.67
C ALA A 170 -7.83 -9.98 -27.05
N ASP A 171 -7.30 -9.58 -28.20
CA ASP A 171 -5.98 -10.03 -28.69
C ASP A 171 -4.80 -9.49 -27.86
N ASP A 172 -5.00 -8.42 -27.09
CA ASP A 172 -3.95 -7.89 -26.21
C ASP A 172 -3.70 -8.85 -25.03
N ILE A 173 -4.70 -9.62 -24.59
CA ILE A 173 -4.58 -10.55 -23.46
C ILE A 173 -3.45 -11.57 -23.71
N GLU A 174 -3.40 -12.14 -24.90
CA GLU A 174 -2.35 -13.11 -25.26
C GLU A 174 -0.97 -12.43 -25.37
N GLN A 175 -0.91 -11.16 -25.81
CA GLN A 175 0.35 -10.42 -25.93
C GLN A 175 0.95 -10.05 -24.57
N VAL A 176 0.10 -9.70 -23.60
CA VAL A 176 0.56 -9.29 -22.25
C VAL A 176 0.83 -10.50 -21.34
N THR A 177 0.23 -11.66 -21.64
CA THR A 177 0.48 -12.90 -20.90
C THR A 177 1.88 -13.41 -21.19
N ALA A 178 2.77 -13.34 -20.21
CA ALA A 178 4.15 -13.81 -20.34
C ALA A 178 4.28 -15.31 -20.06
N VAL A 179 3.47 -15.83 -19.15
CA VAL A 179 3.48 -17.24 -18.75
C VAL A 179 2.09 -17.69 -18.31
N LYS A 180 1.76 -18.95 -18.60
CA LYS A 180 0.57 -19.64 -18.12
C LYS A 180 1.00 -20.92 -17.41
N PHE A 181 0.42 -21.18 -16.25
CA PHE A 181 0.74 -22.35 -15.44
C PHE A 181 -0.52 -22.94 -14.83
N ASN A 182 -0.55 -24.26 -14.66
CA ASN A 182 -1.61 -25.02 -13.99
C ASN A 182 -1.04 -26.42 -13.71
N PRO A 183 -1.48 -27.10 -12.64
CA PRO A 183 -2.44 -26.63 -11.63
C PRO A 183 -1.77 -25.73 -10.57
N ASN A 184 -2.59 -25.14 -9.71
CA ASN A 184 -2.18 -24.30 -8.59
C ASN A 184 -2.51 -25.01 -7.27
N ARG A 185 -1.60 -24.95 -6.30
CA ARG A 185 -1.71 -25.68 -5.03
C ARG A 185 -2.02 -24.74 -3.86
N CYS A 186 -2.87 -25.22 -2.97
CA CYS A 186 -2.98 -24.72 -1.60
C CYS A 186 -2.63 -25.88 -0.65
N GLY A 187 -1.69 -25.68 0.29
CA GLY A 187 -1.26 -26.77 1.16
C GLY A 187 -0.74 -26.33 2.51
N PHE A 188 -0.82 -27.24 3.47
CA PHE A 188 -0.36 -27.01 4.84
C PHE A 188 0.40 -28.25 5.31
N GLU A 189 1.60 -28.06 5.85
CA GLU A 189 2.55 -29.13 6.18
C GLU A 189 1.88 -30.26 6.97
N GLY A 190 2.00 -31.49 6.45
CA GLY A 190 1.46 -32.69 7.09
C GLY A 190 -0.06 -32.81 7.15
N LYS A 191 -0.82 -31.87 6.56
CA LYS A 191 -2.30 -31.87 6.58
C LYS A 191 -2.93 -32.17 5.21
N GLY A 192 -2.16 -32.12 4.12
CA GLY A 192 -2.62 -32.43 2.75
C GLY A 192 -2.70 -31.20 1.84
N GLU A 193 -3.08 -31.45 0.59
CA GLU A 193 -3.03 -30.47 -0.50
C GLU A 193 -4.37 -30.37 -1.22
N ILE A 194 -4.67 -29.17 -1.72
CA ILE A 194 -5.82 -28.86 -2.57
C ILE A 194 -5.27 -28.28 -3.87
N TRP A 195 -5.75 -28.82 -4.99
CA TRP A 195 -5.34 -28.42 -6.32
C TRP A 195 -6.50 -27.73 -7.02
N VAL A 196 -6.23 -26.57 -7.62
CA VAL A 196 -7.19 -25.75 -8.37
C VAL A 196 -6.61 -25.34 -9.70
N GLU A 197 -7.47 -25.04 -10.67
CA GLU A 197 -7.08 -24.56 -11.98
C GLU A 197 -7.68 -23.18 -12.24
N ASP A 198 -6.98 -22.39 -13.04
CA ASP A 198 -7.44 -21.10 -13.55
C ASP A 198 -7.67 -20.02 -12.48
N ILE A 199 -6.90 -20.09 -11.38
CA ILE A 199 -6.84 -19.09 -10.31
C ILE A 199 -5.43 -18.52 -10.26
N LEU A 200 -5.29 -17.20 -10.48
CA LEU A 200 -4.00 -16.48 -10.50
C LEU A 200 -2.95 -17.14 -11.41
N ASN A 201 -3.41 -17.77 -12.48
CA ASN A 201 -2.65 -18.74 -13.25
C ASN A 201 -1.93 -18.14 -14.48
N LEU A 202 -2.13 -16.83 -14.71
CA LEU A 202 -1.48 -16.07 -15.76
C LEU A 202 -0.50 -15.07 -15.13
N GLY A 203 0.77 -15.18 -15.49
CA GLY A 203 1.76 -14.15 -15.22
C GLY A 203 1.76 -13.12 -16.35
N VAL A 204 1.23 -11.93 -16.07
CA VAL A 204 1.15 -10.82 -17.02
C VAL A 204 2.36 -9.91 -16.88
N SER A 205 2.96 -9.51 -17.99
CA SER A 205 4.09 -8.56 -18.02
C SER A 205 3.57 -7.11 -17.87
N PRO A 206 3.86 -6.41 -16.76
CA PRO A 206 3.42 -5.02 -16.58
C PRO A 206 4.07 -4.09 -17.60
N ALA A 207 5.34 -4.35 -17.97
CA ALA A 207 6.04 -3.57 -19.00
C ALA A 207 5.27 -3.57 -20.33
N LYS A 208 4.91 -4.76 -20.84
CA LYS A 208 4.11 -4.89 -22.07
C LYS A 208 2.69 -4.35 -21.91
N LEU A 209 2.04 -4.67 -20.78
CA LEU A 209 0.68 -4.24 -20.50
C LEU A 209 0.57 -2.71 -20.49
N ILE A 210 1.42 -2.02 -19.73
CA ILE A 210 1.41 -0.56 -19.65
C ILE A 210 1.78 0.05 -21.00
N GLU A 211 2.70 -0.54 -21.77
CA GLU A 211 3.03 -0.06 -23.10
C GLU A 211 1.83 -0.12 -24.07
N ILE A 212 1.12 -1.25 -24.11
CA ILE A 212 -0.07 -1.42 -24.95
C ILE A 212 -1.17 -0.42 -24.53
N VAL A 213 -1.44 -0.33 -23.23
CA VAL A 213 -2.44 0.61 -22.69
C VAL A 213 -2.03 2.07 -22.97
N LYS A 214 -0.73 2.41 -22.86
CA LYS A 214 -0.20 3.75 -23.18
C LYS A 214 -0.42 4.12 -24.63
N ARG A 215 -0.13 3.22 -25.58
CA ARG A 215 -0.38 3.44 -27.01
C ARG A 215 -1.86 3.67 -27.29
N ARG A 216 -2.73 2.87 -26.65
CA ARG A 216 -4.18 3.02 -26.77
C ARG A 216 -4.68 4.34 -26.19
N PHE A 217 -4.23 4.72 -25.00
CA PHE A 217 -4.56 5.99 -24.35
C PHE A 217 -4.24 7.18 -25.26
N VAL A 218 -3.05 7.21 -25.84
CA VAL A 218 -2.63 8.27 -26.78
C VAL A 218 -3.49 8.26 -28.05
N THR A 219 -3.81 7.08 -28.59
CA THR A 219 -4.68 6.94 -29.76
C THR A 219 -6.10 7.48 -29.49
N LEU A 220 -6.57 7.37 -28.25
CA LEU A 220 -7.84 7.95 -27.79
C LEU A 220 -7.76 9.46 -27.49
N GLY A 221 -6.63 10.11 -27.75
CA GLY A 221 -6.43 11.55 -27.52
C GLY A 221 -5.99 11.91 -26.10
N GLY A 222 -5.60 10.93 -25.29
CA GLY A 222 -5.05 11.15 -23.96
C GLY A 222 -3.67 11.83 -23.98
N VAL A 223 -3.40 12.68 -22.99
CA VAL A 223 -2.14 13.43 -22.86
C VAL A 223 -1.34 12.93 -21.66
N ILE A 224 -0.03 12.75 -21.80
CA ILE A 224 0.84 12.27 -20.71
C ILE A 224 1.96 13.29 -20.45
N PHE A 225 2.08 13.70 -19.20
CA PHE A 225 3.16 14.54 -18.67
C PHE A 225 4.10 13.65 -17.84
N GLU A 226 5.13 13.09 -18.47
CA GLU A 226 6.19 12.31 -17.80
C GLU A 226 7.28 13.24 -17.23
N GLY A 227 7.98 12.81 -16.18
CA GLY A 227 9.00 13.64 -15.51
C GLY A 227 8.42 14.75 -14.61
N SER A 228 7.09 14.83 -14.52
CA SER A 228 6.39 15.94 -13.88
C SER A 228 5.96 15.61 -12.45
N ASN A 229 6.37 16.44 -11.50
CA ASN A 229 6.03 16.28 -10.09
C ASN A 229 4.88 17.18 -9.67
N VAL A 230 3.93 16.64 -8.89
CA VAL A 230 2.86 17.42 -8.27
C VAL A 230 3.41 18.23 -7.10
N SER A 231 3.31 19.56 -7.18
CA SER A 231 3.74 20.47 -6.11
C SER A 231 2.59 20.81 -5.14
N SER A 232 1.44 21.19 -5.71
CA SER A 232 0.23 21.57 -4.97
C SER A 232 -1.02 21.36 -5.84
N ILE A 233 -2.17 21.28 -5.18
CA ILE A 233 -3.50 21.12 -5.76
C ILE A 233 -4.39 22.19 -5.11
N CYS A 234 -4.97 23.07 -5.93
CA CYS A 234 -5.91 24.09 -5.50
C CYS A 234 -7.31 23.72 -5.98
N ILE A 235 -8.27 23.59 -5.07
CA ILE A 235 -9.66 23.27 -5.36
C ILE A 235 -10.50 24.54 -5.34
N TYR A 236 -11.01 24.92 -6.51
CA TYR A 236 -11.96 26.00 -6.72
C TYR A 236 -13.39 25.43 -6.80
N GLU A 237 -14.39 26.30 -6.82
CA GLU A 237 -15.80 25.87 -6.94
C GLU A 237 -16.08 25.15 -8.28
N ASP A 238 -15.43 25.61 -9.36
CA ASP A 238 -15.64 25.15 -10.73
C ASP A 238 -14.50 24.28 -11.28
N ALA A 239 -13.33 24.21 -10.63
CA ALA A 239 -12.17 23.47 -11.13
C ALA A 239 -11.25 22.93 -10.02
N ALA A 240 -10.53 21.85 -10.33
CA ALA A 240 -9.34 21.40 -9.63
C ALA A 240 -8.09 21.79 -10.43
N VAL A 241 -7.20 22.56 -9.82
CA VAL A 241 -6.01 23.12 -10.46
C VAL A 241 -4.77 22.46 -9.88
N LEU A 242 -3.98 21.87 -10.75
CA LEU A 242 -2.74 21.17 -10.42
C LEU A 242 -1.54 22.04 -10.77
N GLN A 243 -0.68 22.29 -9.79
CA GLN A 243 0.59 22.97 -10.03
C GLN A 243 1.73 21.94 -10.05
N LEU A 244 2.47 21.92 -11.16
CA LEU A 244 3.64 21.09 -11.34
C LEU A 244 4.88 21.78 -10.76
N ALA A 245 5.88 20.99 -10.35
CA ALA A 245 7.13 21.51 -9.78
C ALA A 245 7.93 22.40 -10.76
N GLU A 246 7.73 22.22 -12.06
CA GLU A 246 8.33 23.02 -13.13
C GLU A 246 7.66 24.39 -13.31
N GLY A 247 6.60 24.69 -12.54
CA GLY A 247 5.83 25.94 -12.61
C GLY A 247 4.60 25.88 -13.51
N ASN A 248 4.45 24.80 -14.30
CA ASN A 248 3.32 24.55 -15.18
C ASN A 248 2.01 24.37 -14.39
N ILE A 249 0.91 24.91 -14.93
CA ILE A 249 -0.43 24.85 -14.32
C ILE A 249 -1.36 24.09 -15.25
N LEU A 250 -2.02 23.07 -14.72
CA LEU A 250 -3.04 22.28 -15.42
C LEU A 250 -4.38 22.42 -14.68
N SER A 251 -5.48 22.52 -15.41
CA SER A 251 -6.82 22.61 -14.83
C SER A 251 -7.68 21.40 -15.21
N SER A 252 -8.59 21.01 -14.32
CA SER A 252 -9.50 19.89 -14.55
C SER A 252 -10.84 20.04 -13.85
N SER A 253 -11.87 19.33 -14.30
CA SER A 253 -13.12 19.21 -13.53
C SER A 253 -12.94 18.29 -12.32
N LEU A 254 -12.20 17.18 -12.50
CA LEU A 254 -11.91 16.18 -11.48
C LEU A 254 -10.42 15.78 -11.49
N LEU A 255 -9.82 15.70 -10.32
CA LEU A 255 -8.50 15.11 -10.11
C LEU A 255 -8.63 13.71 -9.51
N ILE A 256 -7.95 12.73 -10.10
CA ILE A 256 -7.82 11.37 -9.59
C ILE A 256 -6.44 11.21 -8.98
N ASP A 257 -6.39 10.93 -7.69
CA ASP A 257 -5.18 10.60 -6.95
C ASP A 257 -4.90 9.10 -7.08
N ALA A 258 -3.98 8.76 -7.98
CA ALA A 258 -3.46 7.42 -8.24
C ALA A 258 -1.95 7.33 -7.90
N MET A 259 -1.44 8.20 -7.01
CA MET A 259 -0.02 8.27 -6.62
C MET A 259 0.40 7.15 -5.64
N GLY A 260 -0.48 6.16 -5.43
CA GLY A 260 -0.26 5.01 -4.59
C GLY A 260 -0.18 5.32 -3.09
N ASN A 261 0.41 4.39 -2.33
CA ASN A 261 0.42 4.42 -0.85
C ASN A 261 1.13 5.64 -0.24
N PHE A 262 2.04 6.26 -1.00
CA PHE A 262 2.80 7.43 -0.56
C PHE A 262 2.14 8.75 -0.93
N SER A 263 0.93 8.71 -1.49
CA SER A 263 0.18 9.89 -1.94
C SER A 263 0.24 11.00 -0.88
N PRO A 264 0.73 12.19 -1.23
CA PRO A 264 0.72 13.33 -0.33
C PRO A 264 -0.71 13.78 0.02
N VAL A 265 -1.67 13.57 -0.89
CA VAL A 265 -3.08 13.87 -0.65
C VAL A 265 -3.61 12.96 0.45
N VAL A 266 -3.39 11.65 0.35
CA VAL A 266 -3.81 10.67 1.36
C VAL A 266 -3.19 10.97 2.74
N LYS A 267 -1.92 11.38 2.76
CA LYS A 267 -1.23 11.79 4.00
C LYS A 267 -1.89 13.00 4.64
N GLN A 268 -2.18 14.04 3.88
CA GLN A 268 -2.87 15.24 4.37
C GLN A 268 -4.27 14.91 4.93
N VAL A 269 -5.07 14.13 4.18
CA VAL A 269 -6.42 13.72 4.62
C VAL A 269 -6.36 13.06 5.99
N THR A 270 -5.37 12.20 6.21
CA THR A 270 -5.33 11.41 7.44
C THR A 270 -4.90 12.21 8.67
N PHE A 271 -4.15 13.30 8.47
CA PHE A 271 -3.77 14.20 9.56
C PHE A 271 -4.88 15.16 9.97
N ALA A 272 -5.60 15.76 9.02
CA ALA A 272 -6.64 16.73 9.30
C ALA A 272 -7.77 16.15 10.20
N LEU A 273 -8.04 14.85 10.07
CA LEU A 273 -9.00 14.16 10.93
C LEU A 273 -8.48 13.83 12.33
N LEU A 274 -7.16 13.73 12.53
CA LEU A 274 -6.58 13.45 13.85
C LEU A 274 -6.71 14.67 14.79
N VAL A 275 -6.49 15.88 14.25
CA VAL A 275 -6.62 17.14 14.99
C VAL A 275 -8.07 17.38 15.44
N SER A 276 -9.05 16.92 14.66
CA SER A 276 -10.48 17.04 14.99
C SER A 276 -10.92 16.15 16.18
N VAL A 277 -10.08 15.20 16.60
CA VAL A 277 -10.42 14.15 17.58
C VAL A 277 -9.84 14.44 18.97
N VAL A 278 -8.91 15.39 19.10
CA VAL A 278 -8.45 15.85 20.41
C VAL A 278 -9.57 16.68 21.05
N PRO A 279 -10.26 16.19 22.10
CA PRO A 279 -11.33 16.97 22.70
C PRO A 279 -10.69 18.17 23.39
N SER A 280 -11.05 19.38 22.95
CA SER A 280 -11.00 20.58 23.77
C SER A 280 -12.02 20.47 24.92
N ARG A 281 -11.81 19.49 25.81
CA ARG A 281 -12.52 19.34 27.08
C ARG A 281 -11.52 19.45 28.21
N LEU A 282 -11.19 20.69 28.54
CA LEU A 282 -10.82 21.16 29.87
C LEU A 282 -10.63 22.67 29.71
N PHE A 283 -11.71 23.44 29.79
CA PHE A 283 -11.75 24.84 30.25
C PHE A 283 -13.17 25.36 30.04
N LYS A 284 -14.01 25.22 31.07
CA LYS A 284 -15.17 26.11 31.25
C LYS A 284 -14.69 27.25 32.15
N PRO A 285 -14.69 28.52 31.73
CA PRO A 285 -14.40 29.60 32.64
C PRO A 285 -15.70 30.03 33.31
N SER A 286 -15.89 29.62 34.55
CA SER A 286 -16.71 30.39 35.48
C SER A 286 -15.95 30.50 36.79
N TRP A 287 -15.82 31.75 37.25
CA TRP A 287 -15.27 32.17 38.54
C TRP A 287 -13.74 32.19 38.67
N TRP A 288 -13.10 33.33 38.31
CA TRP A 288 -12.18 34.10 39.17
C TRP A 288 -11.65 35.37 38.49
N PRO A 289 -11.28 36.42 39.26
CA PRO A 289 -11.10 37.78 38.77
C PRO A 289 -9.68 38.07 38.23
N THR A 290 -9.65 39.01 37.29
CA THR A 290 -8.56 39.90 36.85
C THR A 290 -7.10 39.65 37.26
N LYS A 291 -6.26 39.72 36.22
CA LYS A 291 -4.81 39.97 36.17
C LYS A 291 -3.91 38.81 36.62
N LEU A 292 -3.44 38.04 35.64
CA LEU A 292 -2.03 37.65 35.57
C LEU A 292 -1.66 37.36 34.10
N SER A 293 -0.68 38.10 33.58
CA SER A 293 -0.09 37.87 32.26
C SER A 293 0.73 36.58 32.33
N PHE A 294 0.43 35.58 31.49
CA PHE A 294 1.28 34.40 31.33
C PHE A 294 1.96 34.44 29.96
N THR A 295 3.25 34.74 29.99
CA THR A 295 4.19 34.54 28.89
C THR A 295 4.34 33.02 28.68
N LEU A 296 3.86 32.50 27.55
CA LEU A 296 4.14 31.13 27.12
C LEU A 296 5.61 31.05 26.70
N ALA A 297 6.43 30.40 27.52
CA ALA A 297 7.79 30.04 27.17
C ALA A 297 7.76 28.90 26.15
N THR A 298 7.97 29.24 24.89
CA THR A 298 8.25 28.29 23.81
C THR A 298 9.63 27.69 24.04
N VAL A 299 9.69 26.48 24.60
CA VAL A 299 10.93 25.70 24.65
C VAL A 299 11.13 25.05 23.28
N TRP A 300 11.96 25.67 22.46
CA TRP A 300 12.53 25.06 21.27
C TRP A 300 13.66 24.11 21.71
N LEU A 301 13.41 22.81 21.58
CA LEU A 301 14.47 21.81 21.59
C LEU A 301 14.91 21.61 20.13
N GLU A 302 15.95 22.34 19.73
CA GLU A 302 16.70 22.06 18.51
C GLU A 302 17.47 20.75 18.70
N VAL A 303 17.00 19.69 18.05
CA VAL A 303 17.81 18.48 17.81
C VAL A 303 18.02 18.40 16.30
N PRO A 304 19.27 18.45 15.80
CA PRO A 304 19.53 18.26 14.38
C PRO A 304 19.44 16.76 14.07
N LEU A 305 18.30 16.32 13.56
CA LEU A 305 18.13 14.98 12.98
C LEU A 305 17.93 15.11 11.47
N THR A 306 19.05 15.27 10.76
CA THR A 306 19.12 15.14 9.31
C THR A 306 18.95 13.67 8.93
N GLY A 307 17.90 13.35 8.17
CA GLY A 307 17.87 12.17 7.28
C GLY A 307 16.88 11.03 7.56
N LEU A 308 16.16 10.98 8.69
CA LEU A 308 15.35 9.79 9.07
C LEU A 308 13.82 10.01 9.24
N ASN A 309 13.27 11.14 8.81
CA ASN A 309 11.90 11.57 9.20
C ASN A 309 10.76 11.23 8.22
N TYR A 310 11.03 10.68 7.04
CA TYR A 310 10.01 10.63 5.98
C TYR A 310 8.90 9.57 6.14
N VAL A 311 9.11 8.53 6.95
CA VAL A 311 8.15 7.41 7.02
C VAL A 311 7.43 7.30 8.35
N LEU A 312 7.96 7.87 9.43
CA LEU A 312 7.15 8.19 10.61
C LEU A 312 5.96 9.10 10.26
N GLN A 313 6.02 9.75 9.10
CA GLN A 313 4.96 10.57 8.53
C GLN A 313 3.72 9.79 8.05
N MET A 314 3.77 8.46 7.87
CA MET A 314 2.74 7.71 7.12
C MET A 314 1.31 7.74 7.68
N ARG A 315 1.12 8.01 8.97
CA ARG A 315 -0.19 8.20 9.61
C ARG A 315 0.00 9.00 10.90
N CYS A 316 0.78 10.08 10.84
CA CYS A 316 1.11 10.89 12.03
C CYS A 316 1.80 10.06 13.14
N GLY A 317 2.72 9.17 12.77
CA GLY A 317 3.39 8.27 13.71
C GLY A 317 2.52 7.11 14.24
N ARG A 318 1.29 6.90 13.74
CA ARG A 318 0.47 5.76 14.17
C ARG A 318 1.04 4.44 13.66
N LYS A 319 1.15 3.50 14.60
CA LYS A 319 1.56 2.12 14.39
C LYS A 319 0.51 1.32 13.60
N PRO A 320 0.90 0.48 12.62
CA PRO A 320 -0.03 -0.43 11.94
C PRO A 320 -0.70 -1.41 12.91
N ASP A 321 -1.89 -1.88 12.56
CA ASP A 321 -2.64 -2.89 13.34
C ASP A 321 -2.17 -4.32 13.05
N GLY A 322 -1.54 -4.54 11.89
CA GLY A 322 -0.87 -5.76 11.46
C GLY A 322 0.03 -5.48 10.26
N VAL A 323 1.02 -6.33 10.01
CA VAL A 323 1.98 -6.16 8.90
C VAL A 323 2.26 -7.52 8.27
N CYS A 324 2.29 -7.58 6.94
CA CYS A 324 2.89 -8.71 6.24
C CYS A 324 4.31 -8.34 5.82
N LEU A 325 5.28 -9.19 6.15
CA LEU A 325 6.67 -9.09 5.70
C LEU A 325 6.88 -10.16 4.64
N VAL A 326 7.37 -9.76 3.47
CA VAL A 326 7.63 -10.66 2.35
C VAL A 326 9.10 -10.58 1.97
N VAL A 327 9.69 -11.73 1.70
CA VAL A 327 11.03 -11.89 1.13
C VAL A 327 10.96 -12.95 0.03
N GLY A 328 11.91 -12.97 -0.91
CA GLY A 328 11.89 -13.96 -1.96
C GLY A 328 12.96 -13.76 -3.03
N SER A 329 12.88 -14.57 -4.07
CA SER A 329 13.77 -14.44 -5.23
C SER A 329 13.09 -14.90 -6.51
N CYS A 330 13.57 -14.37 -7.63
CA CYS A 330 13.43 -15.00 -8.94
C CYS A 330 14.75 -15.71 -9.25
N ALA A 331 14.68 -17.00 -9.58
CA ALA A 331 15.86 -17.80 -9.88
C ALA A 331 15.62 -18.73 -11.06
N ARG A 332 16.71 -19.06 -11.77
CA ARG A 332 16.73 -19.98 -12.90
C ARG A 332 17.35 -21.31 -12.49
N GLY A 333 16.81 -22.40 -13.02
CA GLY A 333 17.32 -23.77 -12.80
C GLY A 333 16.25 -24.79 -12.44
N PHE A 334 14.99 -24.40 -12.42
CA PHE A 334 13.86 -25.28 -12.08
C PHE A 334 13.50 -26.17 -13.28
N LYS A 335 13.71 -27.49 -13.14
CA LYS A 335 13.44 -28.47 -14.21
C LYS A 335 11.96 -28.77 -14.39
N TYR A 336 11.19 -28.79 -13.30
CA TYR A 336 9.74 -29.02 -13.29
C TYR A 336 9.06 -27.74 -12.80
N ASN A 337 8.55 -26.93 -13.74
CA ASN A 337 8.07 -25.58 -13.45
C ASN A 337 6.76 -25.27 -14.19
N SER A 338 5.77 -26.17 -14.06
CA SER A 338 4.45 -26.03 -14.70
C SER A 338 3.32 -25.69 -13.72
N SER A 339 3.55 -25.87 -12.41
CA SER A 339 2.58 -25.60 -11.35
C SER A 339 2.98 -24.42 -10.47
N SER A 340 2.02 -23.91 -9.70
CA SER A 340 2.24 -22.86 -8.70
C SER A 340 1.72 -23.26 -7.32
N ASP A 341 2.12 -22.50 -6.31
CA ASP A 341 1.52 -22.49 -4.99
C ASP A 341 0.88 -21.13 -4.76
N VAL A 342 -0.45 -21.10 -4.57
CA VAL A 342 -1.19 -19.89 -4.18
C VAL A 342 -0.89 -19.55 -2.73
N ILE A 343 -0.88 -20.57 -1.88
CA ILE A 343 -0.46 -20.48 -0.48
C ILE A 343 -0.02 -21.86 0.01
N TYR A 344 1.20 -21.94 0.51
CA TYR A 344 1.72 -23.15 1.14
C TYR A 344 2.33 -22.81 2.50
N SER A 345 1.99 -23.55 3.54
CA SER A 345 2.70 -23.46 4.82
C SER A 345 3.59 -24.69 4.99
N SER A 346 4.89 -24.47 5.15
CA SER A 346 5.91 -25.54 5.22
C SER A 346 6.46 -25.78 6.63
N SER A 347 5.91 -25.12 7.65
CA SER A 347 6.36 -25.25 9.03
C SER A 347 5.23 -24.96 10.00
N SER A 348 5.34 -25.45 11.24
CA SER A 348 4.69 -24.81 12.38
C SER A 348 5.35 -23.46 12.69
N VAL A 349 4.78 -22.69 13.62
CA VAL A 349 5.36 -21.42 14.10
C VAL A 349 6.80 -21.64 14.56
N LYS A 350 7.72 -20.80 14.07
CA LYS A 350 9.16 -20.82 14.37
C LYS A 350 9.60 -19.54 15.05
N LYS A 351 10.69 -19.63 15.80
CA LYS A 351 11.34 -18.46 16.41
C LYS A 351 12.30 -17.82 15.42
N VAL A 352 12.21 -16.50 15.28
CA VAL A 352 13.05 -15.70 14.37
C VAL A 352 13.60 -14.53 15.17
N GLY A 353 14.90 -14.53 15.42
CA GLY A 353 15.52 -13.59 16.36
C GLY A 353 14.85 -13.66 17.74
N THR A 354 14.18 -12.58 18.14
CA THR A 354 13.41 -12.51 19.40
C THR A 354 11.89 -12.65 19.22
N SER A 355 11.41 -12.90 17.99
CA SER A 355 10.00 -13.00 17.65
C SER A 355 9.58 -14.43 17.28
N GLU A 356 8.28 -14.61 17.02
CA GLU A 356 7.69 -15.82 16.47
C GLU A 356 7.06 -15.50 15.11
N ALA A 357 7.23 -16.38 14.14
CA ALA A 357 6.73 -16.21 12.78
C ALA A 357 6.13 -17.52 12.25
N GLN A 358 5.06 -17.39 11.46
CA GLN A 358 4.50 -18.46 10.65
C GLN A 358 4.87 -18.18 9.21
N TYR A 359 5.58 -19.11 8.57
CA TYR A 359 6.01 -18.95 7.18
C TYR A 359 4.98 -19.50 6.22
N PHE A 360 4.63 -18.66 5.25
CA PHE A 360 3.85 -19.00 4.09
C PHE A 360 4.68 -18.82 2.84
N TRP A 361 4.40 -19.62 1.83
CA TRP A 361 5.08 -19.64 0.55
C TRP A 361 4.07 -19.39 -0.56
N GLU A 362 4.50 -18.61 -1.54
CA GLU A 362 3.86 -18.46 -2.83
C GLU A 362 4.94 -18.68 -3.88
N ALA A 363 4.68 -19.48 -4.90
CA ALA A 363 5.68 -19.73 -5.92
C ALA A 363 5.06 -20.04 -7.27
N PHE A 364 5.61 -19.48 -8.34
CA PHE A 364 5.06 -19.62 -9.68
C PHE A 364 6.15 -19.48 -10.76
N PRO A 365 5.95 -20.10 -11.93
CA PRO A 365 6.81 -19.89 -13.09
C PRO A 365 6.89 -18.41 -13.47
N ALA A 366 8.09 -17.92 -13.81
CA ALA A 366 8.32 -16.56 -14.27
C ALA A 366 8.27 -16.48 -15.80
N GLY A 367 7.87 -15.34 -16.34
CA GLY A 367 7.79 -15.10 -17.78
C GLY A 367 9.15 -14.86 -18.45
N SER A 368 10.22 -14.72 -17.66
CA SER A 368 11.59 -14.52 -18.16
C SER A 368 12.20 -15.77 -18.78
N GLY A 369 11.68 -16.97 -18.49
CA GLY A 369 12.17 -18.21 -19.08
C GLY A 369 11.47 -19.47 -18.51
N PRO A 370 11.48 -20.59 -19.25
CA PRO A 370 10.77 -21.81 -18.85
C PRO A 370 11.29 -22.44 -17.55
N MET A 371 12.56 -22.21 -17.21
CA MET A 371 13.19 -22.69 -15.97
C MET A 371 13.26 -21.63 -14.87
N ASP A 372 12.67 -20.46 -15.10
CA ASP A 372 12.73 -19.33 -14.19
C ASP A 372 11.49 -19.40 -13.28
N ARG A 373 11.69 -19.28 -11.97
CA ARG A 373 10.61 -19.37 -10.97
C ARG A 373 10.77 -18.26 -9.97
N THR A 374 9.65 -17.61 -9.65
CA THR A 374 9.56 -16.67 -8.56
C THR A 374 9.04 -17.39 -7.33
N THR A 375 9.73 -17.23 -6.20
CA THR A 375 9.35 -17.82 -4.91
C THR A 375 9.37 -16.72 -3.85
N TYR A 376 8.26 -16.59 -3.15
CA TYR A 376 8.12 -15.73 -1.97
C TYR A 376 7.98 -16.59 -0.72
N MET A 377 8.53 -16.05 0.37
CA MET A 377 8.22 -16.44 1.72
C MET A 377 7.71 -15.22 2.46
N PHE A 378 6.60 -15.35 3.18
CA PHE A 378 6.00 -14.25 3.91
C PHE A 378 5.46 -14.66 5.27
N THR A 379 5.32 -13.69 6.15
CA THR A 379 4.77 -13.86 7.50
C THR A 379 3.94 -12.65 7.89
N TYR A 380 2.86 -12.90 8.63
CA TYR A 380 2.08 -11.85 9.27
C TYR A 380 2.57 -11.63 10.70
N VAL A 381 2.83 -10.38 11.06
CA VAL A 381 3.33 -9.98 12.37
C VAL A 381 2.55 -8.79 12.91
N ASP A 382 2.42 -8.74 14.23
CA ASP A 382 2.03 -7.51 14.91
C ASP A 382 3.30 -6.64 15.02
N PRO A 383 3.28 -5.37 14.58
CA PRO A 383 4.45 -4.52 14.72
C PRO A 383 4.77 -4.38 16.21
N GLN A 384 6.01 -4.60 16.62
CA GLN A 384 6.48 -4.45 18.00
C GLN A 384 8.02 -4.48 18.07
N PRO A 385 8.63 -3.91 19.12
CA PRO A 385 10.07 -4.05 19.32
C PRO A 385 10.47 -5.53 19.30
N GLY A 386 11.49 -5.87 18.50
CA GLY A 386 11.90 -7.26 18.29
C GLY A 386 11.15 -8.01 17.19
N SER A 387 10.27 -7.35 16.42
CA SER A 387 9.74 -7.92 15.17
C SER A 387 10.89 -8.26 14.21
N PRO A 388 10.77 -9.36 13.43
CA PRO A 388 11.86 -9.80 12.56
C PRO A 388 12.15 -8.76 11.47
N LYS A 389 13.43 -8.62 11.13
CA LYS A 389 13.88 -7.80 10.01
C LYS A 389 13.78 -8.57 8.69
N LEU A 390 13.70 -7.86 7.57
CA LEU A 390 13.68 -8.46 6.23
C LEU A 390 14.98 -9.22 5.94
N GLU A 391 16.14 -8.71 6.36
CA GLU A 391 17.39 -9.46 6.19
C GLU A 391 17.39 -10.77 7.00
N GLU A 392 16.88 -10.76 8.23
CA GLU A 392 16.75 -11.98 9.06
C GLU A 392 15.83 -13.00 8.39
N LEU A 393 14.72 -12.53 7.80
CA LEU A 393 13.82 -13.37 7.01
C LEU A 393 14.46 -13.88 5.73
N LEU A 394 15.31 -13.08 5.06
CA LEU A 394 16.07 -13.54 3.89
C LEU A 394 17.07 -14.64 4.26
N GLU A 395 17.74 -14.54 5.40
CA GLU A 395 18.61 -15.61 5.87
C GLU A 395 17.85 -16.92 6.09
N GLU A 396 16.68 -16.89 6.73
CA GLU A 396 15.81 -18.06 6.86
C GLU A 396 15.29 -18.56 5.50
N TYR A 397 14.93 -17.65 4.60
CA TYR A 397 14.47 -17.98 3.25
C TYR A 397 15.48 -18.83 2.49
N TRP A 398 16.76 -18.45 2.52
CA TRP A 398 17.81 -19.17 1.81
C TRP A 398 18.08 -20.58 2.39
N ASP A 399 17.74 -20.84 3.65
CA ASP A 399 17.84 -22.17 4.27
C ASP A 399 16.63 -23.05 3.97
N LEU A 400 15.43 -22.46 3.95
CA LEU A 400 14.18 -23.19 3.82
C LEU A 400 13.76 -23.40 2.35
N MET A 401 14.03 -22.43 1.47
CA MET A 401 13.61 -22.48 0.07
C MET A 401 14.10 -23.73 -0.69
N PRO A 402 15.37 -24.18 -0.55
CA PRO A 402 15.85 -25.40 -1.19
C PRO A 402 15.02 -26.64 -0.83
N HIS A 403 14.65 -26.78 0.45
CA HIS A 403 13.83 -27.88 0.94
C HIS A 403 12.40 -27.80 0.42
N TYR A 404 11.82 -26.60 0.46
CA TYR A 404 10.45 -26.34 -0.01
C TYR A 404 10.31 -26.62 -1.52
N GLN A 405 11.27 -26.18 -2.34
CA GLN A 405 11.24 -26.39 -3.79
C GLN A 405 11.83 -27.74 -4.23
N GLY A 406 12.46 -28.50 -3.33
CA GLY A 406 13.11 -29.77 -3.66
C GLY A 406 14.35 -29.60 -4.57
N VAL A 407 15.11 -28.52 -4.38
CA VAL A 407 16.27 -28.15 -5.21
C VAL A 407 17.49 -27.85 -4.35
N SER A 408 18.68 -27.79 -4.95
CA SER A 408 19.89 -27.27 -4.30
C SER A 408 20.11 -25.82 -4.67
N LEU A 409 20.45 -24.96 -3.70
CA LEU A 409 20.76 -23.55 -3.98
C LEU A 409 21.96 -23.39 -4.94
N LYS A 410 22.88 -24.37 -4.98
CA LYS A 410 24.04 -24.36 -5.89
C LYS A 410 23.66 -24.59 -7.35
N ASP A 411 22.49 -25.19 -7.59
CA ASP A 411 22.00 -25.48 -8.94
C ASP A 411 21.17 -24.32 -9.50
N LEU A 412 21.01 -23.24 -8.74
CA LEU A 412 20.19 -22.09 -9.09
C LEU A 412 21.05 -20.86 -9.40
N GLU A 413 20.71 -20.19 -10.49
CA GLU A 413 21.16 -18.84 -10.79
C GLU A 413 20.14 -17.85 -10.21
N ILE A 414 20.53 -17.06 -9.20
CA ILE A 414 19.65 -16.04 -8.62
C ILE A 414 19.62 -14.84 -9.56
N LEU A 415 18.46 -14.57 -10.16
CA LEU A 415 18.26 -13.47 -11.08
C LEU A 415 17.90 -12.18 -10.35
N ARG A 416 17.20 -12.28 -9.22
CA ARG A 416 16.69 -11.15 -8.45
C ARG A 416 16.31 -11.55 -7.03
N VAL A 417 16.54 -10.65 -6.07
CA VAL A 417 16.04 -10.76 -4.69
C VAL A 417 14.90 -9.76 -4.49
N ILE A 418 13.86 -10.18 -3.78
CA ILE A 418 12.62 -9.43 -3.59
C ILE A 418 12.34 -9.31 -2.09
N TYR A 419 11.89 -8.14 -1.63
CA TYR A 419 11.52 -7.92 -0.23
C TYR A 419 10.55 -6.74 -0.11
N GLY A 420 9.57 -6.83 0.79
CA GLY A 420 8.54 -5.79 0.96
C GLY A 420 7.84 -5.85 2.31
N ILE A 421 7.23 -4.71 2.70
CA ILE A 421 6.51 -4.55 3.98
C ILE A 421 5.11 -4.03 3.69
N PHE A 422 4.09 -4.77 4.11
CA PHE A 422 2.70 -4.46 3.77
C PHE A 422 1.91 -4.17 5.05
N PRO A 423 1.90 -2.92 5.56
CA PRO A 423 1.13 -2.57 6.73
C PRO A 423 -0.38 -2.54 6.48
N THR A 424 -1.12 -2.98 7.48
CA THR A 424 -2.58 -2.90 7.52
C THR A 424 -3.01 -2.07 8.72
N TYR A 425 -3.93 -1.13 8.48
CA TYR A 425 -4.49 -0.25 9.48
C TYR A 425 -5.98 -0.52 9.61
N ARG A 426 -6.47 -0.58 10.85
CA ARG A 426 -7.86 -0.80 11.18
C ARG A 426 -8.70 0.46 11.04
N ASP A 427 -8.07 1.62 11.08
CA ASP A 427 -8.80 2.80 11.51
C ASP A 427 -9.80 3.35 10.49
N ARG A 428 -11.04 3.44 11.00
CA ARG A 428 -12.04 4.46 10.69
C ARG A 428 -11.39 5.82 10.75
N LEU A 429 -11.57 6.63 9.71
CA LEU A 429 -11.73 8.08 9.92
C LEU A 429 -12.66 8.21 11.12
N CYS A 430 -12.17 8.79 12.24
CA CYS A 430 -12.92 8.83 13.49
C CYS A 430 -14.40 9.15 13.19
N LYS A 431 -15.30 8.28 13.63
CA LYS A 431 -16.74 8.54 13.57
C LYS A 431 -16.95 9.89 14.25
N ASN A 432 -17.19 10.90 13.42
CA ASN A 432 -17.59 12.21 13.90
C ASN A 432 -19.09 12.12 14.19
N GLU A 433 -19.45 11.92 15.45
CA GLU A 433 -20.66 12.55 16.00
C GLU A 433 -20.56 14.10 15.92
N ALA A 434 -19.38 14.65 15.63
CA ALA A 434 -19.18 16.09 15.42
C ALA A 434 -19.58 16.61 14.01
N LEU A 435 -19.73 15.75 12.99
CA LEU A 435 -20.13 16.23 11.65
C LEU A 435 -21.63 16.58 11.59
N THR A 436 -22.43 16.10 12.55
CA THR A 436 -23.81 16.54 12.72
C THR A 436 -23.89 17.92 13.38
N VAL A 437 -22.85 18.34 14.12
CA VAL A 437 -22.82 19.66 14.80
C VAL A 437 -22.25 20.75 13.88
N PHE A 438 -21.33 20.44 12.97
CA PHE A 438 -20.85 21.40 11.96
C PHE A 438 -21.80 21.61 10.78
N ARG A 439 -22.83 20.77 10.63
CA ARG A 439 -23.88 20.92 9.60
C ARG A 439 -24.87 22.06 9.86
N GLY A 440 -24.77 22.76 10.99
CA GLY A 440 -25.71 23.82 11.41
C GLY A 440 -25.14 25.22 11.60
N MET A 441 -23.85 25.49 11.29
CA MET A 441 -23.23 26.81 11.52
C MET A 441 -22.59 27.37 10.24
N GLY A 442 -23.36 27.43 9.16
CA GLY A 442 -22.93 27.95 7.85
C GLY A 442 -22.60 29.45 7.80
N ASP A 443 -22.83 30.24 8.86
CA ASP A 443 -22.83 31.70 8.73
C ASP A 443 -21.87 32.50 9.64
N TYR A 444 -20.97 31.88 10.43
CA TYR A 444 -20.26 32.64 11.48
C TYR A 444 -18.74 32.50 11.63
N LEU A 445 -18.02 31.88 10.69
CA LEU A 445 -16.55 31.88 10.74
C LEU A 445 -15.93 32.35 9.43
N LYS A 446 -15.75 33.68 9.34
CA LYS A 446 -14.86 34.33 8.35
C LYS A 446 -13.42 33.99 8.67
N TRP A 447 -12.78 33.19 7.83
CA TRP A 447 -11.32 33.07 7.80
C TRP A 447 -10.80 33.88 6.61
N ASN A 448 -10.39 35.12 6.87
CA ASN A 448 -9.65 35.93 5.88
C ASN A 448 -8.17 35.52 5.94
N TYR A 449 -7.65 34.92 4.87
CA TYR A 449 -6.22 34.91 4.60
C TYR A 449 -5.98 35.48 3.21
N SER A 450 -5.37 36.66 3.18
CA SER A 450 -4.77 37.25 1.98
C SER A 450 -3.53 36.45 1.60
N CYS A 451 -3.46 36.02 0.35
CA CYS A 451 -2.33 35.33 -0.23
C CYS A 451 -1.14 36.30 -0.36
N THR A 452 -0.03 36.03 0.34
CA THR A 452 1.29 36.56 -0.02
C THR A 452 2.25 35.40 -0.21
N SER A 453 2.77 35.33 -1.44
CA SER A 453 3.76 34.38 -1.91
C SER A 453 5.00 34.35 -1.00
N ILE A 454 5.37 33.16 -0.52
CA ILE A 454 6.68 32.92 0.10
C ILE A 454 7.37 31.81 -0.69
N ASN A 455 8.45 32.17 -1.36
CA ASN A 455 9.38 31.26 -2.04
C ASN A 455 10.07 30.37 -1.01
N TYR A 456 9.93 29.05 -1.16
CA TYR A 456 10.85 28.08 -0.54
C TYR A 456 11.53 27.26 -1.64
N GLY A 457 12.87 27.28 -1.59
CA GLY A 457 13.74 26.60 -2.52
C GLY A 457 13.57 25.08 -2.53
N TYR A 458 13.70 24.52 -3.72
CA TYR A 458 13.53 23.11 -4.04
C TYR A 458 14.68 22.28 -3.48
N VAL A 459 14.35 21.19 -2.77
CA VAL A 459 15.29 20.10 -2.49
C VAL A 459 14.71 18.83 -3.09
N LEU A 460 15.38 18.33 -4.13
CA LEU A 460 15.12 17.07 -4.81
C LEU A 460 15.33 15.91 -3.82
N PHE A 461 14.33 15.04 -3.64
CA PHE A 461 14.50 13.81 -2.86
C PHE A 461 13.99 12.58 -3.62
N ASP A 462 14.94 11.66 -3.82
CA ASP A 462 14.80 10.31 -4.33
C ASP A 462 13.91 9.48 -3.39
N SER A 463 12.78 8.97 -3.92
CA SER A 463 11.83 8.14 -3.18
C SER A 463 11.79 6.71 -3.70
N ASP A 464 12.82 6.26 -4.43
CA ASP A 464 12.78 5.01 -5.19
C ASP A 464 12.94 3.75 -4.32
N THR A 465 12.91 3.88 -2.99
CA THR A 465 13.30 2.79 -2.07
C THR A 465 12.18 2.17 -1.20
N LEU A 466 10.92 2.53 -1.36
CA LEU A 466 9.90 2.17 -0.35
C LEU A 466 8.77 1.28 -0.90
N GLN A 467 8.81 0.00 -0.50
CA GLN A 467 7.78 -1.00 -0.80
C GLN A 467 6.78 -1.11 0.37
N PHE A 468 5.98 -0.06 0.59
CA PHE A 468 4.84 -0.11 1.51
C PHE A 468 3.53 -0.14 0.73
N LEU A 469 2.73 -1.22 0.86
CA LEU A 469 1.30 -1.18 0.52
C LEU A 469 0.47 -1.05 1.80
N VAL A 470 -0.36 -0.02 1.86
CA VAL A 470 -1.14 0.34 3.04
C VAL A 470 -2.58 -0.14 2.87
N ASN A 471 -3.02 -1.07 3.73
CA ASN A 471 -4.39 -1.57 3.75
C ASN A 471 -5.24 -0.91 4.82
N ARG A 472 -6.56 -0.81 4.55
CA ARG A 472 -7.54 -0.26 5.49
C ARG A 472 -8.69 -1.23 5.71
N VAL A 473 -9.09 -1.42 6.97
CA VAL A 473 -10.27 -2.21 7.30
C VAL A 473 -11.55 -1.53 6.81
N ASP A 474 -11.65 -0.20 6.87
CA ASP A 474 -12.73 0.59 6.23
C ASP A 474 -12.26 1.18 4.88
N SER A 475 -11.87 0.28 3.97
CA SER A 475 -11.56 0.61 2.58
C SER A 475 -12.81 0.54 1.68
N PRO A 476 -12.81 1.27 0.54
CA PRO A 476 -11.84 2.28 0.11
C PRO A 476 -12.03 3.64 0.82
N LEU A 477 -11.05 4.53 0.72
CA LEU A 477 -11.10 5.86 1.33
C LEU A 477 -12.18 6.75 0.67
N PRO A 478 -13.12 7.33 1.43
CA PRO A 478 -14.04 8.33 0.91
C PRO A 478 -13.29 9.61 0.47
N ALA A 479 -13.87 10.32 -0.49
CA ALA A 479 -13.31 11.57 -1.01
C ALA A 479 -13.37 12.65 0.08
N ALA A 480 -12.21 13.16 0.48
CA ALA A 480 -12.10 14.19 1.52
C ALA A 480 -12.30 15.61 0.99
N PHE A 481 -12.10 15.83 -0.31
CA PHE A 481 -12.18 17.14 -0.95
C PHE A 481 -13.15 17.09 -2.13
N ASN A 482 -13.74 18.24 -2.47
CA ASN A 482 -14.44 18.39 -3.74
C ASN A 482 -13.44 18.18 -4.88
N ARG A 483 -13.90 17.57 -5.97
CA ARG A 483 -13.13 17.38 -7.21
C ARG A 483 -11.83 16.57 -7.03
N VAL A 484 -11.67 15.80 -5.95
CA VAL A 484 -10.54 14.89 -5.74
C VAL A 484 -11.03 13.51 -5.33
N LEU A 485 -10.64 12.47 -6.09
CA LEU A 485 -11.00 11.08 -5.82
C LEU A 485 -9.73 10.21 -5.73
N GLN A 486 -9.62 9.39 -4.67
CA GLN A 486 -8.54 8.41 -4.56
C GLN A 486 -8.83 7.15 -5.38
N PHE A 487 -7.80 6.63 -6.06
CA PHE A 487 -7.86 5.45 -6.92
C PHE A 487 -6.66 4.50 -6.71
N GLY A 488 -6.86 3.21 -6.97
CA GLY A 488 -5.83 2.17 -6.78
C GLY A 488 -5.34 2.13 -5.33
N ASP A 489 -4.04 1.91 -5.12
CA ASP A 489 -3.47 1.79 -3.78
C ASP A 489 -3.69 3.04 -2.90
N ALA A 490 -3.83 4.23 -3.49
CA ALA A 490 -4.14 5.46 -2.73
C ALA A 490 -5.52 5.38 -2.04
N SER A 491 -6.48 4.67 -2.65
CA SER A 491 -7.79 4.41 -2.07
C SER A 491 -7.76 3.32 -0.99
N GLY A 492 -6.78 2.42 -1.03
CA GLY A 492 -6.68 1.28 -0.13
C GLY A 492 -7.67 0.13 -0.41
N ILE A 493 -8.19 0.02 -1.64
CA ILE A 493 -9.18 -0.99 -2.08
C ILE A 493 -8.64 -2.45 -2.18
N GLN A 494 -7.35 -2.64 -1.95
CA GLN A 494 -6.69 -3.94 -2.07
C GLN A 494 -6.97 -4.85 -0.85
N SER A 495 -6.88 -6.17 -1.04
CA SER A 495 -7.16 -7.17 0.00
C SER A 495 -6.13 -7.11 1.15
N PRO A 496 -6.55 -7.16 2.43
CA PRO A 496 -5.65 -7.30 3.58
C PRO A 496 -4.98 -8.68 3.69
N VAL A 497 -5.45 -9.67 2.92
CA VAL A 497 -4.93 -11.04 2.95
C VAL A 497 -3.86 -11.21 1.89
N SER A 498 -4.20 -11.05 0.61
CA SER A 498 -3.27 -11.25 -0.51
C SER A 498 -2.42 -10.02 -0.87
N PHE A 499 -2.84 -8.82 -0.44
CA PHE A 499 -2.26 -7.54 -0.88
C PHE A 499 -2.33 -7.30 -2.40
N GLY A 500 -3.20 -8.03 -3.12
CA GLY A 500 -3.36 -7.91 -4.57
C GLY A 500 -4.05 -6.61 -5.00
N GLY A 501 -3.27 -5.59 -5.38
CA GLY A 501 -3.79 -4.31 -5.88
C GLY A 501 -4.36 -4.36 -7.30
N PHE A 502 -3.70 -5.07 -8.22
CA PHE A 502 -4.09 -5.12 -9.63
C PHE A 502 -5.42 -5.87 -9.85
N GLY A 503 -5.59 -7.06 -9.27
CA GLY A 503 -6.84 -7.83 -9.36
C GLY A 503 -8.03 -7.04 -8.81
N SER A 504 -7.88 -6.41 -7.63
CA SER A 504 -8.90 -5.53 -7.06
C SER A 504 -9.24 -4.34 -7.97
N LEU A 505 -8.23 -3.71 -8.58
CA LEU A 505 -8.43 -2.62 -9.53
C LEU A 505 -9.26 -3.05 -10.73
N THR A 506 -8.90 -4.16 -11.39
CA THR A 506 -9.61 -4.64 -12.61
C THR A 506 -11.10 -4.83 -12.35
N ARG A 507 -11.45 -5.50 -11.23
CA ARG A 507 -12.82 -5.76 -10.79
C ARG A 507 -13.65 -4.50 -10.57
N HIS A 508 -13.02 -3.42 -10.10
CA HIS A 508 -13.72 -2.16 -9.80
C HIS A 508 -13.65 -1.13 -10.93
N LEU A 509 -12.87 -1.38 -11.97
CA LEU A 509 -12.62 -0.41 -13.02
C LEU A 509 -13.89 0.03 -13.74
N GLN A 510 -14.76 -0.92 -14.09
CA GLN A 510 -15.97 -0.63 -14.87
C GLN A 510 -16.97 0.24 -14.09
N ARG A 511 -17.22 -0.10 -12.82
CA ARG A 511 -18.11 0.69 -11.94
C ARG A 511 -17.55 2.09 -11.70
N LEU A 512 -16.24 2.21 -11.48
CA LEU A 512 -15.59 3.50 -11.19
C LEU A 512 -15.60 4.39 -12.43
N THR A 513 -15.25 3.85 -13.59
CA THR A 513 -15.26 4.60 -14.86
C THR A 513 -16.66 5.12 -15.17
N THR A 514 -17.68 4.26 -15.04
CA THR A 514 -19.09 4.65 -15.27
C THR A 514 -19.54 5.69 -14.25
N GLY A 515 -19.21 5.50 -12.98
CA GLY A 515 -19.59 6.42 -11.92
C GLY A 515 -18.91 7.78 -12.01
N ILE A 516 -17.64 7.83 -12.40
CA ILE A 516 -16.90 9.08 -12.66
C ILE A 516 -17.50 9.81 -13.86
N TYR A 517 -17.82 9.09 -14.94
CA TYR A 517 -18.47 9.68 -16.11
C TYR A 517 -19.83 10.30 -15.76
N ASP A 518 -20.66 9.59 -14.99
CA ASP A 518 -21.94 10.13 -14.50
C ASP A 518 -21.74 11.37 -13.60
N ALA A 519 -20.72 11.34 -12.72
CA ALA A 519 -20.43 12.44 -11.80
C ALA A 519 -19.97 13.70 -12.53
N ILE A 520 -19.13 13.57 -13.56
CA ILE A 520 -18.68 14.70 -14.39
C ILE A 520 -19.86 15.24 -15.19
N SER A 521 -20.61 14.36 -15.86
CA SER A 521 -21.76 14.75 -16.70
C SER A 521 -22.84 15.47 -15.89
N GLY A 522 -23.06 15.06 -14.64
CA GLY A 522 -24.02 15.68 -13.72
C GLY A 522 -23.45 16.80 -12.84
N ASN A 523 -22.15 17.11 -12.93
CA ASN A 523 -21.42 17.99 -12.02
C ASN A 523 -21.62 17.61 -10.53
N PHE A 524 -21.66 16.32 -10.22
CA PHE A 524 -21.73 15.75 -8.87
C PHE A 524 -20.32 15.54 -8.29
N LEU A 525 -19.53 16.61 -8.30
CA LEU A 525 -18.10 16.59 -7.99
C LEU A 525 -17.80 17.11 -6.57
N ASP A 526 -18.82 17.26 -5.73
CA ASP A 526 -18.63 17.48 -4.30
C ASP A 526 -18.13 16.21 -3.59
N SER A 527 -17.46 16.40 -2.46
CA SER A 527 -16.85 15.31 -1.68
C SER A 527 -17.85 14.23 -1.28
N TYR A 528 -19.11 14.57 -1.03
CA TYR A 528 -20.14 13.59 -0.69
C TYR A 528 -20.47 12.68 -1.88
N ASN A 529 -20.75 13.25 -3.05
CA ASN A 529 -21.07 12.46 -4.24
C ASN A 529 -19.89 11.64 -4.75
N LEU A 530 -18.66 12.17 -4.65
CA LEU A 530 -17.44 11.42 -4.96
C LEU A 530 -17.19 10.29 -3.95
N SER A 531 -17.53 10.47 -2.68
CA SER A 531 -17.40 9.41 -1.67
C SER A 531 -18.28 8.20 -1.95
N LEU A 532 -19.39 8.36 -2.67
CA LEU A 532 -20.24 7.24 -3.08
C LEU A 532 -19.56 6.30 -4.09
N LEU A 533 -18.51 6.76 -4.78
CA LEU A 533 -17.69 5.93 -5.68
C LEU A 533 -16.71 5.02 -4.92
N ASN A 534 -16.36 5.38 -3.68
CA ASN A 534 -15.55 4.58 -2.75
C ASN A 534 -16.39 4.19 -1.53
N PRO A 535 -17.43 3.36 -1.70
CA PRO A 535 -18.31 2.98 -0.60
C PRO A 535 -17.61 2.01 0.35
N TYR A 536 -18.07 1.97 1.59
CA TYR A 536 -17.67 0.94 2.54
C TYR A 536 -17.91 -0.48 1.98
N MET A 537 -16.88 -1.34 2.04
CA MET A 537 -16.88 -2.69 1.48
C MET A 537 -16.78 -3.77 2.58
N PRO A 538 -17.92 -4.29 3.09
CA PRO A 538 -17.90 -5.26 4.19
C PRO A 538 -17.22 -6.58 3.84
N ASN A 539 -17.19 -7.00 2.58
CA ASN A 539 -16.42 -8.17 2.12
C ASN A 539 -14.91 -8.00 2.35
N LEU A 540 -14.35 -6.82 2.03
CA LEU A 540 -12.95 -6.50 2.30
C LEU A 540 -12.71 -6.40 3.81
N SER A 541 -13.56 -5.69 4.55
CA SER A 541 -13.41 -5.56 6.00
C SER A 541 -13.48 -6.90 6.74
N ALA A 542 -14.38 -7.79 6.31
CA ALA A 542 -14.53 -9.12 6.91
C ALA A 542 -13.30 -10.00 6.68
N SER A 543 -12.55 -9.81 5.59
CA SER A 543 -11.35 -10.59 5.29
C SER A 543 -10.18 -10.32 6.25
N TRP A 544 -10.16 -9.16 6.92
CA TRP A 544 -9.09 -8.80 7.86
C TRP A 544 -8.97 -9.76 9.05
N LEU A 545 -10.05 -10.43 9.45
CA LEU A 545 -10.00 -11.46 10.50
C LEU A 545 -9.03 -12.60 10.15
N PHE A 546 -8.95 -12.97 8.86
CA PHE A 546 -8.05 -14.03 8.40
C PHE A 546 -6.59 -13.64 8.62
N GLN A 547 -6.22 -12.40 8.26
CA GLN A 547 -4.88 -11.87 8.52
C GLN A 547 -4.52 -11.99 10.00
N ARG A 548 -5.42 -11.55 10.90
CA ARG A 548 -5.18 -11.62 12.35
C ARG A 548 -5.08 -13.06 12.86
N ALA A 549 -5.86 -13.99 12.30
CA ALA A 549 -5.83 -15.40 12.68
C ALA A 549 -4.55 -16.11 12.18
N MET A 550 -3.94 -15.62 11.10
CA MET A 550 -2.69 -16.14 10.52
C MET A 550 -1.42 -15.51 11.09
N SER A 551 -1.52 -14.41 11.85
CA SER A 551 -0.36 -13.82 12.53
C SER A 551 0.12 -14.68 13.69
N ALA A 552 1.41 -14.97 13.76
CA ALA A 552 2.02 -15.56 14.94
C ALA A 552 2.08 -14.53 16.08
N LYS A 553 1.72 -14.94 17.29
CA LYS A 553 1.72 -14.08 18.48
C LYS A 553 2.69 -14.59 19.52
N GLN A 554 3.61 -13.71 19.90
CA GLN A 554 4.55 -13.94 20.99
C GLN A 554 3.77 -14.24 22.29
N GLN A 555 4.04 -15.40 22.89
CA GLN A 555 3.38 -15.87 24.14
C GLN A 555 1.91 -16.25 23.99
N SER A 556 1.47 -16.70 22.81
CA SER A 556 0.16 -17.36 22.71
C SER A 556 0.20 -18.72 23.43
N ASN A 557 -0.73 -18.98 24.36
CA ASN A 557 -0.94 -20.30 24.97
C ASN A 557 -1.62 -21.27 23.98
N VAL A 558 -1.19 -21.23 22.72
CA VAL A 558 -1.77 -21.93 21.57
C VAL A 558 -0.69 -22.79 20.93
N SER A 559 -1.07 -23.95 20.39
CA SER A 559 -0.11 -24.86 19.73
C SER A 559 0.62 -24.15 18.58
N PRO A 560 1.94 -24.35 18.41
CA PRO A 560 2.67 -23.85 17.23
C PRO A 560 2.08 -24.34 15.89
N ASP A 561 1.35 -25.45 15.88
CA ASP A 561 0.72 -26.00 14.67
C ASP A 561 -0.71 -25.48 14.43
N PHE A 562 -1.25 -24.66 15.35
CA PHE A 562 -2.64 -24.21 15.29
C PHE A 562 -3.00 -23.48 13.98
N ILE A 563 -2.10 -22.66 13.44
CA ILE A 563 -2.37 -21.91 12.21
C ILE A 563 -2.55 -22.88 11.04
N ASN A 564 -1.72 -23.92 10.93
CA ASN A 564 -1.86 -24.96 9.92
C ASN A 564 -3.17 -25.74 10.10
N GLU A 565 -3.54 -26.07 11.35
CA GLU A 565 -4.82 -26.74 11.64
C GLU A 565 -6.03 -25.90 11.24
N LEU A 566 -6.01 -24.61 11.58
CA LEU A 566 -7.09 -23.68 11.26
C LEU A 566 -7.25 -23.50 9.75
N LEU A 567 -6.15 -23.25 9.04
CA LEU A 567 -6.16 -23.05 7.60
C LEU A 567 -6.58 -24.34 6.88
N HIS A 568 -6.02 -25.48 7.26
CA HIS A 568 -6.42 -26.77 6.69
C HIS A 568 -7.92 -27.04 6.91
N ALA A 569 -8.45 -26.82 8.11
CA ALA A 569 -9.87 -27.04 8.40
C ALA A 569 -10.78 -26.11 7.57
N ASN A 570 -10.39 -24.84 7.41
CA ASN A 570 -11.11 -23.88 6.57
C ASN A 570 -11.09 -24.31 5.10
N PHE A 571 -9.91 -24.61 4.55
CA PHE A 571 -9.73 -24.99 3.15
C PHE A 571 -10.39 -26.32 2.80
N GLN A 572 -10.29 -27.33 3.68
CA GLN A 572 -11.00 -28.59 3.53
C GLN A 572 -12.52 -28.38 3.56
N SER A 573 -13.02 -27.48 4.41
CA SER A 573 -14.44 -27.14 4.45
C SER A 573 -14.90 -26.45 3.17
N MET A 574 -14.11 -25.49 2.65
CA MET A 574 -14.39 -24.83 1.38
C MET A 574 -14.38 -25.82 0.20
N GLN A 575 -13.40 -26.73 0.16
CA GLN A 575 -13.35 -27.78 -0.87
C GLN A 575 -14.58 -28.70 -0.83
N ARG A 576 -15.05 -29.09 0.36
CA ARG A 576 -16.29 -29.88 0.52
C ARG A 576 -17.54 -29.12 0.07
N LEU A 577 -17.54 -27.79 0.21
CA LEU A 577 -18.64 -26.93 -0.24
C LEU A 577 -18.58 -26.61 -1.74
N GLY A 578 -17.45 -26.89 -2.40
CA GLY A 578 -17.25 -26.81 -3.84
C GLY A 578 -16.79 -25.44 -4.36
N ASP A 579 -16.65 -25.35 -5.68
CA ASP A 579 -16.13 -24.19 -6.41
C ASP A 579 -16.84 -22.85 -6.11
N PRO A 580 -18.18 -22.78 -5.90
CA PRO A 580 -18.85 -21.54 -5.50
C PRO A 580 -18.39 -20.95 -4.17
N VAL A 581 -17.68 -21.72 -3.36
CA VAL A 581 -17.11 -21.26 -2.09
C VAL A 581 -15.61 -21.06 -2.22
N LEU A 582 -14.90 -22.03 -2.81
CA LEU A 582 -13.44 -22.03 -2.85
C LEU A 582 -12.87 -20.99 -3.83
N ARG A 583 -13.35 -20.93 -5.07
CA ARG A 583 -12.80 -20.06 -6.12
C ARG A 583 -12.87 -18.56 -5.78
N PRO A 584 -14.04 -18.00 -5.40
CA PRO A 584 -14.11 -16.58 -5.05
C PRO A 584 -13.18 -16.24 -3.88
N PHE A 585 -13.09 -17.12 -2.88
CA PHE A 585 -12.20 -16.90 -1.73
C PHE A 585 -10.72 -16.79 -2.14
N LEU A 586 -10.26 -17.67 -3.04
CA LEU A 586 -8.88 -17.64 -3.55
C LEU A 586 -8.57 -16.42 -4.43
N GLN A 587 -9.59 -15.67 -4.86
CA GLN A 587 -9.47 -14.42 -5.61
C GLN A 587 -9.85 -13.20 -4.75
N ASP A 588 -9.77 -13.33 -3.42
CA ASP A 588 -10.10 -12.30 -2.43
C ASP A 588 -11.54 -11.78 -2.46
N VAL A 589 -12.48 -12.58 -2.96
CA VAL A 589 -13.90 -12.27 -2.93
C VAL A 589 -14.58 -13.03 -1.79
N VAL A 590 -14.85 -12.31 -0.70
CA VAL A 590 -15.59 -12.83 0.45
C VAL A 590 -17.08 -12.56 0.28
N GLN A 591 -17.88 -13.62 0.27
CA GLN A 591 -19.34 -13.55 0.19
C GLN A 591 -19.98 -14.09 1.48
N PHE A 592 -21.14 -13.55 1.85
CA PHE A 592 -21.82 -13.91 3.11
C PHE A 592 -22.12 -15.42 3.22
N VAL A 593 -22.82 -15.98 2.22
CA VAL A 593 -23.30 -17.38 2.27
C VAL A 593 -22.12 -18.38 2.24
N PRO A 594 -21.13 -18.25 1.33
CA PRO A 594 -19.91 -19.05 1.39
C PRO A 594 -19.19 -18.98 2.74
N LEU A 595 -18.97 -17.77 3.27
CA LEU A 595 -18.28 -17.59 4.54
C LEU A 595 -19.05 -18.23 5.71
N ALA A 596 -20.36 -17.99 5.80
CA ALA A 596 -21.21 -18.55 6.85
C ALA A 596 -21.22 -20.10 6.81
N LYS A 597 -21.31 -20.69 5.61
CA LYS A 597 -21.24 -22.15 5.43
C LYS A 597 -19.90 -22.72 5.85
N THR A 598 -18.80 -22.07 5.45
CA THR A 598 -17.44 -22.50 5.81
C THR A 598 -17.24 -22.45 7.32
N LEU A 599 -17.56 -21.32 7.96
CA LEU A 599 -17.43 -21.17 9.41
C LEU A 599 -18.32 -22.17 10.16
N GLY A 600 -19.58 -22.34 9.74
CA GLY A 600 -20.49 -23.32 10.34
C GLY A 600 -19.98 -24.76 10.21
N LEU A 601 -19.44 -25.13 9.04
CA LEU A 601 -18.88 -26.46 8.82
C LEU A 601 -17.64 -26.72 9.68
N VAL A 602 -16.77 -25.72 9.84
CA VAL A 602 -15.61 -25.80 10.74
C VAL A 602 -16.05 -25.94 12.19
N MET A 603 -17.06 -25.17 12.63
CA MET A 603 -17.62 -25.28 13.99
C MET A 603 -18.21 -26.66 14.27
N LEU A 604 -18.84 -27.30 13.27
CA LEU A 604 -19.43 -28.63 13.40
C LEU A 604 -18.38 -29.75 13.35
N THR A 605 -17.36 -29.62 12.50
CA THR A 605 -16.38 -30.69 12.26
C THR A 605 -15.13 -30.60 13.14
N LYS A 606 -14.78 -29.40 13.62
CA LYS A 606 -13.58 -29.11 14.42
C LYS A 606 -13.87 -28.13 15.58
N PRO A 607 -14.87 -28.39 16.45
CA PRO A 607 -15.23 -27.47 17.55
C PRO A 607 -14.09 -27.18 18.53
N GLN A 608 -13.11 -28.09 18.64
CA GLN A 608 -11.92 -27.93 19.47
C GLN A 608 -11.01 -26.76 19.06
N LEU A 609 -11.15 -26.23 17.83
CA LEU A 609 -10.39 -25.07 17.37
C LEU A 609 -10.92 -23.76 17.97
N LEU A 610 -12.20 -23.71 18.39
CA LEU A 610 -12.83 -22.47 18.85
C LEU A 610 -12.10 -21.81 20.02
N PRO A 611 -11.76 -22.51 21.13
CA PRO A 611 -11.02 -21.89 22.22
C PRO A 611 -9.67 -21.29 21.77
N SER A 612 -8.98 -21.96 20.85
CA SER A 612 -7.71 -21.48 20.29
C SER A 612 -7.91 -20.26 19.39
N ILE A 613 -8.98 -20.20 18.58
CA ILE A 613 -9.34 -19.01 17.80
C ILE A 613 -9.60 -17.82 18.73
N PHE A 614 -10.36 -18.00 19.82
CA PHE A 614 -10.62 -16.93 20.78
C PHE A 614 -9.35 -16.43 21.46
N LYS A 615 -8.40 -17.32 21.78
CA LYS A 615 -7.08 -16.95 22.33
C LYS A 615 -6.19 -16.25 21.30
N GLN A 616 -6.17 -16.74 20.06
CA GLN A 616 -5.33 -16.22 18.99
C GLN A 616 -5.80 -14.82 18.57
N VAL A 617 -7.09 -14.67 18.27
CA VAL A 617 -7.65 -13.44 17.71
C VAL A 617 -7.98 -12.43 18.81
N GLY A 618 -8.58 -12.90 19.90
CA GLY A 618 -9.08 -12.08 21.00
C GLY A 618 -10.56 -11.70 20.83
N VAL A 619 -11.30 -11.70 21.95
CA VAL A 619 -12.74 -11.37 22.00
C VAL A 619 -13.07 -9.98 21.44
N PRO A 620 -12.33 -8.90 21.77
CA PRO A 620 -12.66 -7.57 21.24
C PRO A 620 -12.56 -7.48 19.71
N VAL A 621 -11.66 -8.24 19.12
CA VAL A 621 -11.46 -8.30 17.66
C VAL A 621 -12.60 -9.05 16.99
N LEU A 622 -13.03 -10.18 17.57
CA LEU A 622 -14.16 -10.96 17.06
C LEU A 622 -15.49 -10.20 17.15
N LEU A 623 -15.70 -9.44 18.23
CA LEU A 623 -16.88 -8.58 18.39
C LEU A 623 -16.93 -7.50 17.30
N ASP A 624 -15.81 -6.84 17.02
CA ASP A 624 -15.76 -5.85 15.94
C ASP A 624 -15.99 -6.47 14.56
N TRP A 625 -15.34 -7.60 14.29
CA TRP A 625 -15.54 -8.37 13.06
C TRP A 625 -17.00 -8.80 12.87
N SER A 626 -17.71 -9.15 13.94
CA SER A 626 -19.13 -9.54 13.85
C SER A 626 -20.01 -8.45 13.23
N GLY A 627 -19.65 -7.17 13.43
CA GLY A 627 -20.33 -6.05 12.78
C GLY A 627 -20.11 -6.05 11.26
N HIS A 628 -18.88 -6.30 10.80
CA HIS A 628 -18.58 -6.42 9.37
C HIS A 628 -19.27 -7.64 8.74
N PHE A 629 -19.28 -8.78 9.45
CA PHE A 629 -20.00 -9.98 9.02
C PHE A 629 -21.52 -9.76 8.91
N PHE A 630 -22.12 -9.07 9.89
CA PHE A 630 -23.53 -8.70 9.84
C PHE A 630 -23.82 -7.77 8.65
N MET A 631 -23.00 -6.74 8.45
CA MET A 631 -23.14 -5.83 7.31
C MET A 631 -22.98 -6.53 5.96
N LEU A 632 -22.10 -7.53 5.86
CA LEU A 632 -21.95 -8.38 4.68
C LEU A 632 -23.26 -9.14 4.38
N GLY A 633 -23.92 -9.67 5.41
CA GLY A 633 -25.25 -10.26 5.30
C GLY A 633 -26.32 -9.26 4.86
N CYS A 634 -26.37 -8.07 5.47
CA CYS A 634 -27.28 -7.00 5.06
C CYS A 634 -27.09 -6.58 3.60
N TYR A 635 -25.84 -6.40 3.15
CA TYR A 635 -25.54 -6.02 1.77
C TYR A 635 -25.94 -7.12 0.79
N THR A 636 -25.72 -8.39 1.16
CA THR A 636 -26.17 -9.55 0.38
C THR A 636 -27.69 -9.52 0.21
N LEU A 637 -28.45 -9.30 1.30
CA LEU A 637 -29.91 -9.21 1.25
C LEU A 637 -30.39 -8.01 0.42
N LEU A 638 -29.82 -6.83 0.63
CA LEU A 638 -30.19 -5.62 -0.10
C LEU A 638 -29.90 -5.76 -1.59
N SER A 639 -28.73 -6.29 -1.97
CA SER A 639 -28.39 -6.54 -3.37
C SER A 639 -29.25 -7.62 -4.02
N SER A 640 -29.65 -8.66 -3.27
CA SER A 640 -30.41 -9.78 -3.84
C SER A 640 -31.90 -9.49 -3.96
N PHE A 641 -32.47 -8.70 -3.04
CA PHE A 641 -33.91 -8.49 -2.94
C PHE A 641 -34.37 -7.05 -3.13
N ALA A 642 -33.61 -6.05 -2.64
CA ALA A 642 -34.00 -4.65 -2.77
C ALA A 642 -33.57 -4.04 -4.10
N ASP A 643 -32.35 -4.33 -4.58
CA ASP A 643 -31.84 -3.82 -5.87
C ASP A 643 -32.78 -4.13 -7.06
N PRO A 644 -33.24 -5.38 -7.27
CA PRO A 644 -34.12 -5.68 -8.40
C PRO A 644 -35.46 -4.94 -8.36
N ILE A 645 -35.93 -4.56 -7.17
CA ILE A 645 -37.16 -3.80 -6.97
C ILE A 645 -36.92 -2.31 -7.24
N ILE A 646 -35.79 -1.76 -6.78
CA ILE A 646 -35.49 -0.32 -6.89
C ILE A 646 -34.99 0.07 -8.29
N ARG A 647 -34.15 -0.77 -8.90
CA ARG A 647 -33.43 -0.49 -10.15
C ARG A 647 -34.34 -0.07 -11.33
N PRO A 648 -35.51 -0.69 -11.56
CA PRO A 648 -36.43 -0.29 -12.64
C PRO A 648 -36.97 1.15 -12.50
N PHE A 649 -37.10 1.67 -11.28
CA PHE A 649 -37.67 3.00 -11.03
C PHE A 649 -36.64 4.13 -11.11
N LEU A 650 -35.35 3.80 -11.18
CA LEU A 650 -34.29 4.82 -11.15
C LEU A 650 -34.40 5.83 -12.29
N SER A 651 -34.77 5.39 -13.50
CA SER A 651 -34.89 6.26 -14.68
C SER A 651 -35.92 7.38 -14.50
N SER A 652 -36.86 7.24 -13.56
CA SER A 652 -37.86 8.26 -13.26
C SER A 652 -37.40 9.31 -12.22
N LEU A 653 -36.27 9.08 -11.56
CA LEU A 653 -35.76 9.96 -10.50
C LEU A 653 -34.99 11.16 -11.08
N PRO A 654 -34.98 12.31 -10.39
CA PRO A 654 -34.09 13.42 -10.73
C PRO A 654 -32.62 12.99 -10.84
N SER A 655 -31.86 13.63 -11.72
CA SER A 655 -30.49 13.21 -12.09
C SER A 655 -29.57 12.94 -10.89
N LYS A 656 -29.54 13.84 -9.90
CA LYS A 656 -28.74 13.68 -8.69
C LYS A 656 -29.17 12.46 -7.88
N MET A 657 -30.47 12.29 -7.66
CA MET A 657 -30.99 11.17 -6.89
C MET A 657 -30.81 9.85 -7.65
N ASN A 658 -30.94 9.84 -8.98
CA ASN A 658 -30.60 8.72 -9.83
C ASN A 658 -29.13 8.29 -9.66
N TYR A 659 -28.20 9.26 -9.70
CA TYR A 659 -26.78 9.02 -9.46
C TYR A 659 -26.55 8.42 -8.07
N GLU A 660 -27.06 9.06 -7.01
CA GLU A 660 -26.86 8.59 -5.64
C GLU A 660 -27.37 7.16 -5.42
N TRP A 661 -28.55 6.83 -5.96
CA TRP A 661 -29.09 5.48 -5.87
C TRP A 661 -28.28 4.47 -6.68
N LYS A 662 -27.86 4.79 -7.91
CA LYS A 662 -26.98 3.89 -8.69
C LYS A 662 -25.73 3.53 -7.91
N ARG A 663 -25.07 4.51 -7.29
CA ARG A 663 -23.87 4.29 -6.48
C ARG A 663 -24.15 3.46 -5.21
N ARG A 664 -25.30 3.66 -4.55
CA ARG A 664 -25.72 2.84 -3.40
C ARG A 664 -25.99 1.38 -3.78
N LEU A 665 -26.64 1.17 -4.92
CA LEU A 665 -26.92 -0.16 -5.45
C LEU A 665 -25.62 -0.90 -5.82
N GLU A 666 -24.68 -0.21 -6.46
CA GLU A 666 -23.33 -0.73 -6.71
C GLU A 666 -22.60 -1.04 -5.40
N ALA A 667 -22.68 -0.18 -4.39
CA ALA A 667 -22.10 -0.45 -3.08
C ALA A 667 -22.61 -1.75 -2.44
N TRP A 668 -23.91 -2.06 -2.58
CA TRP A 668 -24.47 -3.32 -2.09
C TRP A 668 -23.93 -4.52 -2.86
N LYS A 669 -23.93 -4.46 -4.20
CA LYS A 669 -23.44 -5.55 -5.05
C LYS A 669 -21.96 -5.86 -4.79
N TYR A 670 -21.10 -4.86 -4.93
CA TYR A 670 -19.65 -5.02 -4.80
C TYR A 670 -19.21 -5.21 -3.35
N GLY A 671 -19.86 -4.55 -2.39
CA GLY A 671 -19.58 -4.74 -0.97
C GLY A 671 -20.01 -6.12 -0.46
N ALA A 672 -20.96 -6.78 -1.13
CA ALA A 672 -21.33 -8.18 -0.88
C ALA A 672 -20.47 -9.21 -1.64
N GLY A 673 -19.60 -8.77 -2.55
CA GLY A 673 -18.87 -9.66 -3.46
C GLY A 673 -19.75 -10.36 -4.50
N LEU A 674 -20.95 -9.84 -4.77
CA LEU A 674 -21.92 -10.41 -5.74
C LEU A 674 -21.66 -9.94 -7.18
N ASP A 675 -20.57 -9.21 -7.39
CA ASP A 675 -19.97 -8.94 -8.70
C ASP A 675 -19.14 -10.12 -9.24
N TYR A 676 -18.83 -11.10 -8.40
CA TYR A 676 -18.16 -12.31 -8.82
C TYR A 676 -19.12 -13.33 -9.41
N GLU A 677 -18.95 -13.62 -10.69
CA GLU A 677 -19.57 -14.75 -11.40
C GLU A 677 -18.59 -15.92 -11.56
N LEU A 678 -19.06 -17.17 -11.48
CA LEU A 678 -18.21 -18.36 -11.54
C LEU A 678 -17.69 -18.66 -12.95
#